data_AF-A0A8T3E1B1-F1
#
_entry.id   AF-A0A8T3E1B1-F1
#
_cell.length_a   1.000
_cell.length_b   1.000
_cell.length_c   1.000
_cell.angle_alpha   90.00
_cell.angle_beta   90.00
_cell.angle_gamma   90.00
#
_symmetry.space_group_name_H-M   'P 1'
#
loop_
_entity.id
_entity.type
_entity.pdbx_description
1 polymer ?
#
loop_
_entity_poly.entity_id
_entity_poly.type
_entity_poly.pdbx_seq_one_letter_code
_entity_poly.pdbx_strand_id
1 'polypeptide(L)'
;MGWLEKTPPQGSLIFQRRWVRLDADYLKYFKNDKMVFSKRIIPVTMIINVGRVGEQRFEVVTPNRIFLFRAESKLERNEWMMALQDTMWDQRQCGNITIHPPSHMQGLLELQGHSKIYTVACIDKVFLYRNAEEFQAGIGITSIEMNMSAVKDTDRRAFELITPYKTFRFIAESSEAKEEWVEAMRSSINESFSSHEVAKKIWSMESNRFCADCGKAQPKWAAINLCVVICEPCAVEHRRLGSDISKVQSLEADKKVWTDELIQLFLLLGNEQANVFWAANVPPGNALSPSSTSEDRESFISAKYQEGRYRCYHQHFGHQEELNNALCMNLQTNDVLETLCLVFCGADVHCDTGCSAFPTPISLAESYNQALQAEFLRQNQNTHIPSPELRHHVGKAPVIGTASITRRGYLFKTGSMTKPITTRRGKEEFSQRWCTLNCDKFSYYVNEKNSSPNGELKMKEIACLAVNPPEKHGYAHTFEIYSTSGRLYLFGADDLLSVREWIKSIAKAFIPLSAGDIVCMDFERIGKLCYRDELNVQDPQVGYFSLAGTMLHGSLEGGERMDIDLRKLNELSSLKQNTVLALVDSSRTLQIESEQKLDFLGWSAAIKKSVQCTGNILSQQQLTHLNVPVIVDCCISYTAKYGLTLEGIYRKSGVNSSITTLLEVFRQDARRVRLCEEDHNVEDVSGVLKRFFRDLEDSIFTSQASPQWLGTYTIREVSQRAVQYQSLLSSMPPVNKATLQALINHLHCIQHFADINQMSQYNLAIVFGPTLFQTDGRDSRASQVVEELIGHYVTIFSVNEQELQKQLEEIRLIIKLQGKGVKQIKSPHIICTVYLEEREETCEQHVKIPDNMTAAELVVKILAQSKISLNEQECWSCFEMNEREGTERSLHYQEKVLPIIHSLGTEKILLVKRNFTMKAMLSYLGKETKGWRSGVMKFREERTLLGCGSFHDRFFVLSDSSLRLFKEVQSIRPEREWPVKSLKVYEGIKARLRPPTRWGMTIVSEDDRKQSQRWYMCFETQIDMIEWMATFMSIQHKGNVWPEEYTQVE
;
A
#
# COMPACT_ATOMS: atom_id res chain seq x y z
N MET A 1 -31.82 23.94 -25.66
CA MET A 1 -32.85 24.98 -25.91
C MET A 1 -32.44 25.81 -27.11
N GLY A 2 -33.37 26.43 -27.83
CA GLY A 2 -33.06 27.14 -29.08
C GLY A 2 -34.29 27.66 -29.82
N TRP A 3 -34.08 28.39 -30.92
CA TRP A 3 -35.16 28.89 -31.77
C TRP A 3 -35.58 27.83 -32.77
N LEU A 4 -36.88 27.49 -32.79
CA LEU A 4 -37.45 26.64 -33.82
C LEU A 4 -38.67 27.30 -34.43
N GLU A 5 -38.90 27.00 -35.69
CA GLU A 5 -40.08 27.42 -36.41
C GLU A 5 -41.10 26.28 -36.41
N LYS A 6 -42.34 26.56 -36.01
CA LYS A 6 -43.39 25.53 -35.95
C LYS A 6 -44.69 25.93 -36.63
N THR A 7 -45.34 24.99 -37.27
CA THR A 7 -46.66 25.20 -37.89
C THR A 7 -47.75 25.41 -36.82
N PRO A 8 -48.73 26.29 -37.06
CA PRO A 8 -49.87 26.46 -36.17
C PRO A 8 -50.83 25.25 -36.23
N PRO A 9 -51.68 25.05 -35.19
CA PRO A 9 -52.59 23.91 -35.10
C PRO A 9 -53.59 23.75 -36.26
N GLN A 10 -53.90 24.84 -36.98
CA GLN A 10 -54.96 24.90 -37.99
C GLN A 10 -54.45 24.72 -39.43
N GLY A 11 -53.25 24.16 -39.62
CA GLY A 11 -52.75 23.80 -40.96
C GLY A 11 -52.39 24.98 -41.87
N SER A 12 -52.31 26.22 -41.38
CA SER A 12 -51.80 27.32 -42.19
C SER A 12 -50.28 27.19 -42.40
N LEU A 13 -49.83 27.37 -43.64
CA LEU A 13 -48.44 27.16 -44.12
C LEU A 13 -47.41 28.15 -43.54
N ILE A 14 -47.81 29.02 -42.61
CA ILE A 14 -46.95 30.07 -42.06
C ILE A 14 -46.29 29.54 -40.79
N PHE A 15 -44.99 29.24 -40.90
CA PHE A 15 -44.16 28.86 -39.77
C PHE A 15 -44.05 30.03 -38.77
N GLN A 16 -44.24 29.72 -37.48
CA GLN A 16 -44.08 30.69 -36.40
C GLN A 16 -42.80 30.40 -35.65
N ARG A 17 -41.90 31.37 -35.58
CA ARG A 17 -40.69 31.29 -34.75
C ARG A 17 -41.06 31.27 -33.27
N ARG A 18 -40.54 30.28 -32.54
CA ARG A 18 -40.79 30.02 -31.12
C ARG A 18 -39.48 29.67 -30.44
N TRP A 19 -39.34 30.12 -29.20
CA TRP A 19 -38.25 29.66 -28.36
C TRP A 19 -38.65 28.32 -27.76
N VAL A 20 -37.83 27.28 -27.95
CA VAL A 20 -38.13 25.91 -27.54
C VAL A 20 -37.13 25.47 -26.49
N ARG A 21 -37.64 24.83 -25.43
CA ARG A 21 -36.85 24.23 -24.35
C ARG A 21 -37.27 22.78 -24.20
N LEU A 22 -36.29 21.90 -24.14
CA LEU A 22 -36.45 20.50 -23.77
C LEU A 22 -35.79 20.33 -22.41
N ASP A 23 -36.53 19.81 -21.44
CA ASP A 23 -36.03 19.32 -20.16
C ASP A 23 -36.32 17.81 -20.06
N ALA A 24 -35.92 17.17 -18.95
CA ALA A 24 -36.04 15.72 -18.77
C ALA A 24 -37.49 15.21 -18.88
N ASP A 25 -38.47 16.06 -18.55
CA ASP A 25 -39.87 15.66 -18.44
C ASP A 25 -40.74 16.23 -19.57
N TYR A 26 -40.38 17.39 -20.13
CA TYR A 26 -41.23 18.16 -21.02
C TYR A 26 -40.48 18.87 -22.16
N LEU A 27 -41.10 18.85 -23.33
CA LEU A 27 -40.84 19.77 -24.45
C LEU A 27 -41.78 20.97 -24.37
N LYS A 28 -41.22 22.17 -24.17
CA LYS A 28 -41.95 23.44 -23.96
C LYS A 28 -41.60 24.43 -25.05
N TYR A 29 -42.59 25.20 -25.51
CA TYR A 29 -42.32 26.32 -26.41
C TYR A 29 -43.01 27.62 -26.00
N PHE A 30 -42.29 28.72 -26.21
CA PHE A 30 -42.60 30.06 -25.72
C PHE A 30 -42.79 31.03 -26.89
N LYS A 31 -43.51 32.14 -26.64
CA LYS A 31 -43.70 33.18 -27.66
C LYS A 31 -42.36 33.78 -28.10
N ASN A 32 -41.46 33.99 -27.16
CA ASN A 32 -40.06 34.38 -27.32
C ASN A 32 -39.23 33.87 -26.13
N ASP A 33 -37.92 34.09 -26.17
CA ASP A 33 -36.93 33.72 -25.15
C ASP A 33 -37.09 34.42 -23.79
N LYS A 34 -37.74 35.58 -23.77
CA LYS A 34 -38.00 36.39 -22.55
C LYS A 34 -39.24 35.97 -21.76
N MET A 35 -40.12 35.15 -22.34
CA MET A 35 -41.39 34.78 -21.70
C MET A 35 -41.17 33.65 -20.69
N VAL A 36 -41.69 33.84 -19.48
CA VAL A 36 -41.57 32.86 -18.38
C VAL A 36 -42.56 31.71 -18.54
N PHE A 37 -43.78 31.99 -19.01
CA PHE A 37 -44.83 30.99 -19.17
C PHE A 37 -44.90 30.47 -20.61
N SER A 38 -45.00 29.15 -20.75
CA SER A 38 -45.03 28.51 -22.07
C SER A 38 -46.37 28.76 -22.77
N LYS A 39 -46.36 28.62 -24.09
CA LYS A 39 -47.58 28.53 -24.90
C LYS A 39 -48.11 27.11 -25.01
N ARG A 40 -47.24 26.12 -24.83
CA ARG A 40 -47.58 24.70 -24.82
C ARG A 40 -46.52 23.91 -24.08
N ILE A 41 -46.95 22.81 -23.49
CA ILE A 41 -46.13 21.80 -22.84
C ILE A 41 -46.51 20.44 -23.44
N ILE A 42 -45.51 19.66 -23.82
CA ILE A 42 -45.65 18.30 -24.33
C ILE A 42 -44.80 17.41 -23.42
N PRO A 43 -45.38 16.50 -22.63
CA PRO A 43 -44.61 15.53 -21.85
C PRO A 43 -43.76 14.66 -22.77
N VAL A 44 -42.50 14.44 -22.42
CA VAL A 44 -41.60 13.57 -23.20
C VAL A 44 -42.13 12.14 -23.24
N THR A 45 -42.77 11.69 -22.16
CA THR A 45 -43.48 10.39 -22.07
C THR A 45 -44.61 10.23 -23.08
N MET A 46 -45.17 11.33 -23.58
CA MET A 46 -46.23 11.32 -24.61
C MET A 46 -45.67 11.40 -26.03
N ILE A 47 -44.35 11.49 -26.21
CA ILE A 47 -43.73 11.46 -27.53
C ILE A 47 -43.54 9.99 -27.92
N ILE A 48 -44.27 9.56 -28.95
CA ILE A 48 -44.19 8.20 -29.48
C ILE A 48 -42.97 8.07 -30.39
N ASN A 49 -42.76 9.08 -31.23
CA ASN A 49 -41.72 9.08 -32.24
C ASN A 49 -41.25 10.50 -32.58
N VAL A 50 -39.99 10.60 -33.00
CA VAL A 50 -39.40 11.81 -33.58
C VAL A 50 -38.82 11.46 -34.94
N GLY A 51 -39.41 12.01 -35.99
CA GLY A 51 -39.13 11.66 -37.38
C GLY A 51 -38.46 12.79 -38.15
N ARG A 52 -37.55 12.46 -39.07
CA ARG A 52 -36.97 13.44 -40.01
C ARG A 52 -37.97 13.72 -41.14
N VAL A 53 -38.19 15.00 -41.43
CA VAL A 53 -39.04 15.45 -42.55
C VAL A 53 -38.27 16.46 -43.41
N GLY A 54 -37.56 15.99 -44.43
CA GLY A 54 -36.74 16.84 -45.31
C GLY A 54 -35.37 17.22 -44.72
N GLU A 55 -34.73 18.28 -45.25
CA GLU A 55 -33.37 18.66 -44.84
C GLU A 55 -33.33 19.36 -43.46
N GLN A 56 -34.22 20.33 -43.23
CA GLN A 56 -34.23 21.20 -42.05
C GLN A 56 -35.44 20.98 -41.11
N ARG A 57 -36.33 20.02 -41.39
CA ARG A 57 -37.55 19.81 -40.58
C ARG A 57 -37.57 18.43 -39.93
N PHE A 58 -38.28 18.36 -38.81
CA PHE A 58 -38.53 17.15 -38.07
C PHE A 58 -39.91 17.21 -37.43
N GLU A 59 -40.49 16.05 -37.20
CA GLU A 59 -41.79 15.89 -36.57
C GLU A 59 -41.65 15.24 -35.19
N VAL A 60 -42.48 15.69 -34.26
CA VAL A 60 -42.65 15.10 -32.93
C VAL A 60 -44.07 14.57 -32.87
N VAL A 61 -44.20 13.24 -32.80
CA VAL A 61 -45.48 12.52 -32.88
C VAL A 61 -45.93 12.17 -31.47
N THR A 62 -47.11 12.63 -31.08
CA THR A 62 -47.82 12.21 -29.86
C THR A 62 -49.09 11.44 -30.24
N PRO A 63 -49.74 10.70 -29.31
CA PRO A 63 -50.92 9.88 -29.63
C PRO A 63 -52.04 10.64 -30.37
N ASN A 64 -52.19 11.92 -30.04
CA ASN A 64 -53.31 12.73 -30.51
C ASN A 64 -52.88 13.84 -31.49
N ARG A 65 -51.57 14.06 -31.72
CA ARG A 65 -51.09 15.16 -32.55
C ARG A 65 -49.65 15.01 -33.05
N ILE A 66 -49.43 15.45 -34.29
CA ILE A 66 -48.08 15.61 -34.86
C ILE A 66 -47.67 17.09 -34.80
N PHE A 67 -46.49 17.37 -34.26
CA PHE A 67 -45.90 18.71 -34.22
C PHE A 67 -44.74 18.79 -35.20
N LEU A 68 -44.85 19.67 -36.20
CA LEU A 68 -43.80 19.89 -37.19
C LEU A 68 -42.92 21.08 -36.79
N PHE A 69 -41.62 20.84 -36.64
CA PHE A 69 -40.59 21.83 -36.35
C PHE A 69 -39.61 21.97 -37.51
N ARG A 70 -39.14 23.19 -37.76
CA ARG A 70 -38.08 23.54 -38.70
C ARG A 70 -36.94 24.23 -37.93
N ALA A 71 -35.73 23.70 -38.07
CA ALA A 71 -34.51 24.28 -37.54
C ALA A 71 -33.81 25.16 -38.59
N GLU A 72 -32.85 25.98 -38.18
CA GLU A 72 -32.12 26.90 -39.07
C GLU A 72 -31.13 26.13 -39.97
N SER A 73 -30.62 24.99 -39.50
CA SER A 73 -29.70 24.14 -40.26
C SER A 73 -30.00 22.64 -40.15
N LYS A 74 -29.41 21.86 -41.06
CA LYS A 74 -29.45 20.39 -41.00
C LYS A 74 -28.79 19.85 -39.73
N LEU A 75 -27.70 20.49 -39.29
CA LEU A 75 -26.96 20.12 -38.09
C LEU A 75 -27.83 20.35 -36.85
N GLU A 76 -28.39 21.55 -36.70
CA GLU A 76 -29.26 21.90 -35.58
C GLU A 76 -30.49 20.98 -35.51
N ARG A 77 -31.08 20.63 -36.67
CA ARG A 77 -32.17 19.65 -36.73
C ARG A 77 -31.75 18.27 -36.20
N ASN A 78 -30.56 17.80 -36.55
CA ASN A 78 -30.05 16.52 -36.04
C ASN A 78 -29.81 16.57 -34.53
N GLU A 79 -29.23 17.65 -34.02
CA GLU A 79 -29.02 17.85 -32.58
C GLU A 79 -30.32 17.82 -31.79
N TRP A 80 -31.37 18.52 -32.27
CA TRP A 80 -32.69 18.48 -31.63
C TRP A 80 -33.33 17.10 -31.66
N MET A 81 -33.21 16.37 -32.77
CA MET A 81 -33.75 15.01 -32.85
C MET A 81 -33.01 14.05 -31.93
N MET A 82 -31.66 14.11 -31.88
CA MET A 82 -30.87 13.29 -30.97
C MET A 82 -31.22 13.59 -29.52
N ALA A 83 -31.23 14.88 -29.12
CA ALA A 83 -31.60 15.27 -27.77
C ALA A 83 -33.01 14.78 -27.37
N LEU A 84 -33.98 14.84 -28.28
CA LEU A 84 -35.32 14.31 -28.03
C LEU A 84 -35.33 12.78 -27.91
N GLN A 85 -34.60 12.08 -28.79
CA GLN A 85 -34.53 10.61 -28.78
C GLN A 85 -33.82 10.08 -27.54
N ASP A 86 -32.73 10.72 -27.10
CA ASP A 86 -32.00 10.37 -25.88
C ASP A 86 -32.88 10.58 -24.64
N THR A 87 -33.53 11.75 -24.53
CA THR A 87 -34.46 12.03 -23.41
C THR A 87 -35.61 11.02 -23.38
N MET A 88 -36.12 10.59 -24.55
CA MET A 88 -37.15 9.55 -24.64
C MET A 88 -36.64 8.17 -24.23
N TRP A 89 -35.36 7.85 -24.49
CA TRP A 89 -34.75 6.58 -24.11
C TRP A 89 -34.56 6.48 -22.60
N ASP A 90 -34.04 7.55 -21.97
CA ASP A 90 -33.83 7.62 -20.52
C ASP A 90 -35.14 7.44 -19.74
N GLN A 91 -36.22 8.10 -20.18
CA GLN A 91 -37.54 7.97 -19.58
C GLN A 91 -38.13 6.55 -19.72
N ARG A 92 -37.76 5.79 -20.76
CA ARG A 92 -38.22 4.39 -20.94
C ARG A 92 -37.52 3.40 -20.01
N GLN A 93 -36.30 3.70 -19.54
CA GLN A 93 -35.58 2.83 -18.60
C GLN A 93 -36.05 2.99 -17.14
N CYS A 94 -36.50 4.19 -16.76
CA CYS A 94 -36.88 4.50 -15.38
C CYS A 94 -38.26 3.98 -14.92
N GLY A 95 -39.03 3.29 -15.78
CA GLY A 95 -40.17 2.45 -15.39
C GLY A 95 -41.42 3.12 -14.77
N ASN A 96 -41.35 4.37 -14.31
CA ASN A 96 -42.47 5.08 -13.67
C ASN A 96 -43.19 5.99 -14.66
N ILE A 97 -44.12 5.44 -15.45
CA ILE A 97 -45.01 6.25 -16.29
C ILE A 97 -46.25 6.63 -15.47
N THR A 98 -46.17 7.73 -14.72
CA THR A 98 -47.38 8.36 -14.16
C THR A 98 -47.87 9.41 -15.15
N ILE A 99 -48.92 9.08 -15.91
CA ILE A 99 -49.48 9.95 -16.96
C ILE A 99 -50.02 11.27 -16.38
N HIS A 100 -50.50 11.24 -15.13
CA HIS A 100 -50.98 12.40 -14.40
C HIS A 100 -50.38 12.40 -12.99
N PRO A 101 -49.67 13.46 -12.58
CA PRO A 101 -49.20 13.59 -11.21
C PRO A 101 -50.37 13.59 -10.22
N PRO A 102 -50.21 13.04 -9.00
CA PRO A 102 -51.23 13.12 -7.97
C PRO A 102 -51.58 14.58 -7.69
N SER A 103 -52.87 14.91 -7.78
CA SER A 103 -53.39 16.26 -7.65
C SER A 103 -54.18 16.42 -6.36
N HIS A 104 -54.02 17.57 -5.73
CA HIS A 104 -54.81 18.00 -4.58
C HIS A 104 -56.24 18.34 -5.02
N MET A 105 -56.35 18.89 -6.23
CA MET A 105 -57.63 19.26 -6.83
C MET A 105 -57.49 19.38 -8.36
N GLN A 106 -58.55 19.01 -9.08
CA GLN A 106 -58.64 19.18 -10.53
C GLN A 106 -60.06 19.57 -10.94
N GLY A 107 -60.19 20.40 -11.97
CA GLY A 107 -61.50 20.84 -12.46
C GLY A 107 -61.45 22.07 -13.36
N LEU A 108 -62.64 22.57 -13.74
CA LEU A 108 -62.76 23.74 -14.61
C LEU A 108 -62.71 25.03 -13.78
N LEU A 109 -61.85 25.95 -14.21
CA LEU A 109 -61.79 27.32 -13.71
C LEU A 109 -61.85 28.30 -14.88
N GLU A 110 -62.54 29.43 -14.70
CA GLU A 110 -62.49 30.51 -15.67
C GLU A 110 -61.29 31.41 -15.35
N LEU A 111 -60.35 31.53 -16.29
CA LEU A 111 -59.17 32.38 -16.16
C LEU A 111 -59.42 33.70 -16.86
N GLN A 112 -59.23 34.83 -16.17
CA GLN A 112 -59.50 36.16 -16.71
C GLN A 112 -58.75 36.39 -18.04
N GLY A 113 -59.51 36.64 -19.12
CA GLY A 113 -58.98 36.80 -20.49
C GLY A 113 -58.96 35.52 -21.35
N HIS A 114 -59.44 34.40 -20.83
CA HIS A 114 -59.60 33.12 -21.54
C HIS A 114 -60.98 32.48 -21.24
N SER A 115 -61.44 31.56 -22.09
CA SER A 115 -62.60 30.69 -21.79
C SER A 115 -62.31 29.73 -20.63
N LYS A 116 -63.32 29.03 -20.10
CA LYS A 116 -63.11 27.97 -19.08
C LYS A 116 -61.93 27.07 -19.47
N ILE A 117 -60.96 26.93 -18.57
CA ILE A 117 -59.78 26.07 -18.72
C ILE A 117 -59.81 24.97 -17.67
N TYR A 118 -59.18 23.85 -17.99
CA TYR A 118 -59.05 22.74 -17.05
C TYR A 118 -57.76 22.91 -16.25
N THR A 119 -57.89 23.05 -14.94
CA THR A 119 -56.78 23.34 -14.02
C THR A 119 -56.55 22.15 -13.12
N VAL A 120 -55.28 21.84 -12.87
CA VAL A 120 -54.85 20.76 -11.98
C VAL A 120 -53.84 21.32 -10.99
N ALA A 121 -54.18 21.32 -9.71
CA ALA A 121 -53.28 21.70 -8.63
C ALA A 121 -52.58 20.44 -8.10
N CYS A 122 -51.29 20.32 -8.38
CA CYS A 122 -50.42 19.25 -7.89
C CYS A 122 -49.66 19.73 -6.64
N ILE A 123 -48.85 18.84 -6.06
CA ILE A 123 -48.08 19.11 -4.83
C ILE A 123 -47.22 20.38 -4.96
N ASP A 124 -46.48 20.54 -6.05
CA ASP A 124 -45.49 21.62 -6.22
C ASP A 124 -45.81 22.59 -7.38
N LYS A 125 -46.76 22.24 -8.25
CA LYS A 125 -47.09 22.95 -9.49
C LYS A 125 -48.58 22.98 -9.77
N VAL A 126 -49.02 24.00 -10.49
CA VAL A 126 -50.37 24.08 -11.08
C VAL A 126 -50.28 24.00 -12.59
N PHE A 127 -50.96 23.02 -13.19
CA PHE A 127 -51.01 22.84 -14.62
C PHE A 127 -52.31 23.39 -15.21
N LEU A 128 -52.17 24.12 -16.33
CA LEU A 128 -53.30 24.68 -17.07
C LEU A 128 -53.45 23.96 -18.42
N TYR A 129 -54.63 23.44 -18.69
CA TYR A 129 -55.03 22.76 -19.93
C TYR A 129 -56.19 23.49 -20.57
N ARG A 130 -56.32 23.37 -21.90
CA ARG A 130 -57.41 24.05 -22.62
C ARG A 130 -58.78 23.48 -22.26
N ASN A 131 -58.87 22.16 -22.11
CA ASN A 131 -60.08 21.41 -21.78
C ASN A 131 -59.68 20.05 -21.18
N ALA A 132 -60.68 19.27 -20.74
CA ALA A 132 -60.45 17.94 -20.16
C ALA A 132 -59.84 16.94 -21.17
N GLU A 133 -60.15 17.08 -22.46
CA GLU A 133 -59.57 16.22 -23.52
C GLU A 133 -58.06 16.44 -23.67
N GLU A 134 -57.59 17.70 -23.66
CA GLU A 134 -56.16 18.02 -23.72
C GLU A 134 -55.44 17.61 -22.42
N PHE A 135 -56.13 17.60 -21.27
CA PHE A 135 -55.61 17.03 -20.04
C PHE A 135 -55.38 15.52 -20.17
N GLN A 136 -56.37 14.76 -20.66
CA GLN A 136 -56.23 13.32 -20.91
C GLN A 136 -55.14 13.02 -21.96
N ALA A 137 -54.95 13.91 -22.94
CA ALA A 137 -53.86 13.83 -23.90
C ALA A 137 -52.48 14.22 -23.34
N GLY A 138 -52.41 14.75 -22.12
CA GLY A 138 -51.19 15.26 -21.47
C GLY A 138 -50.66 16.58 -22.05
N ILE A 139 -51.35 17.21 -23.00
CA ILE A 139 -50.84 18.40 -23.72
C ILE A 139 -51.30 19.67 -22.98
N GLY A 140 -50.41 20.24 -22.18
CA GLY A 140 -50.68 21.44 -21.39
C GLY A 140 -50.47 22.77 -22.13
N ILE A 141 -51.01 23.85 -21.56
CA ILE A 141 -50.71 25.24 -21.97
C ILE A 141 -49.42 25.69 -21.26
N THR A 142 -49.44 25.66 -19.93
CA THR A 142 -48.31 26.04 -19.06
C THR A 142 -48.44 25.36 -17.70
N SER A 143 -47.31 25.26 -17.02
CA SER A 143 -47.23 24.98 -15.58
C SER A 143 -46.89 26.26 -14.84
N ILE A 144 -47.35 26.38 -13.60
CA ILE A 144 -47.06 27.47 -12.67
C ILE A 144 -46.40 26.85 -11.44
N GLU A 145 -45.19 27.31 -11.13
CA GLU A 145 -44.44 26.87 -9.94
C GLU A 145 -45.03 27.51 -8.67
N MET A 146 -45.25 26.73 -7.62
CA MET A 146 -45.93 27.21 -6.40
C MET A 146 -44.96 27.80 -5.36
N ASN A 147 -43.66 27.53 -5.47
CA ASN A 147 -42.60 27.86 -4.49
C ASN A 147 -42.32 29.36 -4.29
N MET A 148 -42.85 30.24 -5.13
CA MET A 148 -42.78 31.70 -4.97
C MET A 148 -44.14 32.34 -5.19
N SER A 149 -45.21 31.55 -5.08
CA SER A 149 -46.57 31.97 -5.37
C SER A 149 -47.32 32.28 -4.08
N ALA A 150 -48.21 33.26 -4.15
CA ALA A 150 -49.14 33.58 -3.07
C ALA A 150 -50.57 33.53 -3.59
N VAL A 151 -51.48 32.95 -2.82
CA VAL A 151 -52.92 32.94 -3.14
C VAL A 151 -53.59 34.04 -2.35
N LYS A 152 -54.18 34.98 -3.07
CA LYS A 152 -54.99 36.07 -2.51
C LYS A 152 -56.46 35.80 -2.77
N ASP A 153 -57.23 35.82 -1.70
CA ASP A 153 -58.69 35.81 -1.77
C ASP A 153 -59.20 37.19 -2.19
N THR A 154 -60.16 37.24 -3.12
CA THR A 154 -60.64 38.50 -3.70
C THR A 154 -62.16 38.65 -3.57
N ASP A 155 -62.92 38.23 -4.58
CA ASP A 155 -64.38 38.36 -4.63
C ASP A 155 -65.08 37.05 -4.23
N ARG A 156 -66.43 37.08 -4.09
CA ARG A 156 -67.25 35.92 -3.70
C ARG A 156 -66.99 34.61 -4.45
N ARG A 157 -66.54 34.66 -5.72
CA ARG A 157 -66.23 33.47 -6.53
C ARG A 157 -64.85 33.51 -7.18
N ALA A 158 -64.01 34.50 -6.86
CA ALA A 158 -62.74 34.72 -7.55
C ALA A 158 -61.56 34.75 -6.59
N PHE A 159 -60.42 34.22 -7.03
CA PHE A 159 -59.16 34.26 -6.31
C PHE A 159 -58.00 34.55 -7.26
N GLU A 160 -56.91 35.11 -6.74
CA GLU A 160 -55.73 35.48 -7.50
C GLU A 160 -54.52 34.66 -7.04
N LEU A 161 -53.88 33.95 -7.98
CA LEU A 161 -52.58 33.31 -7.79
C LEU A 161 -51.49 34.28 -8.28
N ILE A 162 -50.77 34.88 -7.34
CA ILE A 162 -49.74 35.88 -7.58
C ILE A 162 -48.40 35.16 -7.68
N THR A 163 -47.75 35.24 -8.85
CA THR A 163 -46.36 34.80 -9.04
C THR A 163 -45.46 36.03 -9.22
N PRO A 164 -44.12 35.93 -9.06
CA PRO A 164 -43.21 37.07 -9.25
C PRO A 164 -43.24 37.66 -10.67
N TYR A 165 -43.77 36.91 -11.64
CA TYR A 165 -43.75 37.26 -13.06
C TYR A 165 -45.13 37.63 -13.61
N LYS A 166 -46.21 37.11 -13.03
CA LYS A 166 -47.59 37.33 -13.48
C LYS A 166 -48.60 36.94 -12.39
N THR A 167 -49.68 37.71 -12.27
CA THR A 167 -50.86 37.34 -11.48
C THR A 167 -51.89 36.63 -12.37
N PHE A 168 -52.40 35.49 -11.91
CA PHE A 168 -53.47 34.72 -12.56
C PHE A 168 -54.74 34.86 -11.74
N ARG A 169 -55.80 35.41 -12.33
CA ARG A 169 -57.12 35.54 -11.68
C ARG A 169 -58.05 34.44 -12.15
N PHE A 170 -58.48 33.60 -11.22
CA PHE A 170 -59.37 32.47 -11.45
C PHE A 170 -60.75 32.76 -10.86
N ILE A 171 -61.80 32.28 -11.55
CA ILE A 171 -63.19 32.35 -11.12
C ILE A 171 -63.73 30.92 -11.05
N ALA A 172 -64.24 30.52 -9.88
CA ALA A 172 -64.87 29.22 -9.65
C ALA A 172 -66.39 29.30 -9.87
N GLU A 173 -67.04 28.14 -9.99
CA GLU A 173 -68.48 28.05 -10.30
C GLU A 173 -69.36 28.52 -9.12
N SER A 174 -68.97 28.21 -7.88
CA SER A 174 -69.61 28.61 -6.64
C SER A 174 -68.61 29.20 -5.62
N SER A 175 -69.11 29.83 -4.56
CA SER A 175 -68.28 30.32 -3.46
C SER A 175 -67.61 29.18 -2.68
N GLU A 176 -68.33 28.07 -2.48
CA GLU A 176 -67.83 26.86 -1.82
C GLU A 176 -66.68 26.24 -2.60
N ALA A 177 -66.85 26.06 -3.93
CA ALA A 177 -65.78 25.54 -4.79
C ALA A 177 -64.55 26.47 -4.79
N LYS A 178 -64.74 27.78 -4.71
CA LYS A 178 -63.62 28.74 -4.59
C LYS A 178 -62.85 28.55 -3.27
N GLU A 179 -63.51 28.23 -2.17
CA GLU A 179 -62.82 27.95 -0.90
C GLU A 179 -61.98 26.67 -0.98
N GLU A 180 -62.52 25.60 -1.57
CA GLU A 180 -61.78 24.35 -1.84
C GLU A 180 -60.55 24.61 -2.72
N TRP A 181 -60.71 25.39 -3.80
CA TRP A 181 -59.59 25.74 -4.68
C TRP A 181 -58.53 26.60 -3.98
N VAL A 182 -58.92 27.56 -3.16
CA VAL A 182 -57.97 28.38 -2.40
C VAL A 182 -57.19 27.53 -1.40
N GLU A 183 -57.85 26.60 -0.72
CA GLU A 183 -57.20 25.71 0.23
C GLU A 183 -56.26 24.71 -0.44
N ALA A 184 -56.67 24.12 -1.57
CA ALA A 184 -55.80 23.27 -2.38
C ALA A 184 -54.56 24.04 -2.86
N MET A 185 -54.73 25.27 -3.35
CA MET A 185 -53.60 26.10 -3.81
C MET A 185 -52.69 26.52 -2.65
N ARG A 186 -53.24 26.82 -1.45
CA ARG A 186 -52.45 27.08 -0.24
C ARG A 186 -51.70 25.84 0.23
N SER A 187 -52.33 24.68 0.17
CA SER A 187 -51.70 23.39 0.47
C SER A 187 -50.56 23.11 -0.49
N SER A 188 -50.77 23.25 -1.80
CA SER A 188 -49.69 23.17 -2.81
C SER A 188 -48.59 24.21 -2.59
N ILE A 189 -48.92 25.44 -2.18
CA ILE A 189 -47.93 26.46 -1.85
C ILE A 189 -47.12 26.05 -0.61
N ASN A 190 -47.78 25.67 0.48
CA ASN A 190 -47.14 25.23 1.71
C ASN A 190 -46.30 23.97 1.49
N GLU A 191 -46.78 23.04 0.67
CA GLU A 191 -46.04 21.84 0.31
C GLU A 191 -44.89 22.13 -0.65
N SER A 192 -45.03 23.10 -1.55
CA SER A 192 -43.95 23.57 -2.41
C SER A 192 -42.86 24.34 -1.63
N PHE A 193 -43.22 24.99 -0.52
CA PHE A 193 -42.30 25.56 0.48
C PHE A 193 -41.75 24.49 1.41
N SER A 194 -42.48 23.41 1.62
CA SER A 194 -42.01 22.23 2.33
C SER A 194 -41.33 21.31 1.33
N SER A 195 -40.20 21.75 0.75
CA SER A 195 -39.27 20.81 0.14
C SER A 195 -38.55 20.03 1.24
N HIS A 196 -39.33 19.22 1.97
CA HIS A 196 -38.81 18.21 2.85
C HIS A 196 -37.94 17.20 2.08
N GLU A 197 -37.84 17.25 0.75
CA GLU A 197 -36.92 16.37 0.03
C GLU A 197 -35.46 16.58 0.43
N VAL A 198 -34.98 17.83 0.47
CA VAL A 198 -33.60 18.11 0.90
C VAL A 198 -33.44 17.80 2.38
N ALA A 199 -34.37 18.27 3.22
CA ALA A 199 -34.35 18.00 4.66
C ALA A 199 -34.42 16.49 4.97
N LYS A 200 -35.30 15.73 4.31
CA LYS A 200 -35.43 14.26 4.46
C LYS A 200 -34.21 13.52 3.95
N LYS A 201 -33.63 13.96 2.82
CA LYS A 201 -32.35 13.41 2.32
C LYS A 201 -31.27 13.64 3.37
N ILE A 202 -31.04 14.87 3.80
CA ILE A 202 -29.98 15.19 4.79
C ILE A 202 -30.23 14.52 6.14
N TRP A 203 -31.49 14.43 6.61
CA TRP A 203 -31.89 13.72 7.83
C TRP A 203 -31.93 12.19 7.67
N SER A 204 -31.65 11.63 6.49
CA SER A 204 -31.43 10.19 6.35
C SER A 204 -30.25 9.75 7.21
N MET A 205 -29.24 10.63 7.36
CA MET A 205 -28.15 10.49 8.32
C MET A 205 -28.66 10.81 9.73
N GLU A 206 -28.44 9.90 10.68
CA GLU A 206 -28.96 10.02 12.04
C GLU A 206 -28.39 11.23 12.80
N SER A 207 -27.09 11.51 12.63
CA SER A 207 -26.40 12.63 13.25
C SER A 207 -26.93 14.00 12.81
N ASN A 208 -27.44 14.11 11.58
CA ASN A 208 -28.04 15.33 11.04
C ASN A 208 -29.45 15.60 11.59
N ARG A 209 -30.07 14.63 12.30
CA ARG A 209 -31.39 14.81 12.94
C ARG A 209 -31.31 15.65 14.21
N PHE A 210 -30.12 16.02 14.66
CA PHE A 210 -29.87 16.85 15.84
C PHE A 210 -28.95 18.02 15.49
N CYS A 211 -29.22 19.19 16.04
CA CYS A 211 -28.43 20.40 15.81
C CYS A 211 -26.96 20.19 16.18
N ALA A 212 -26.04 20.59 15.29
CA ALA A 212 -24.59 20.44 15.45
C ALA A 212 -24.01 21.12 16.71
N ASP A 213 -24.70 22.11 17.27
CA ASP A 213 -24.19 22.89 18.40
C ASP A 213 -24.84 22.56 19.73
N CYS A 214 -26.18 22.42 19.76
CA CYS A 214 -26.95 22.27 21.00
C CYS A 214 -27.76 20.98 21.09
N GLY A 215 -27.71 20.10 20.07
CA GLY A 215 -28.41 18.82 20.07
C GLY A 215 -29.94 18.89 19.93
N LYS A 216 -30.54 20.07 19.68
CA LYS A 216 -31.98 20.18 19.44
C LYS A 216 -32.39 19.38 18.19
N ALA A 217 -33.42 18.55 18.31
CA ALA A 217 -33.89 17.68 17.23
C ALA A 217 -34.46 18.44 16.02
N GLN A 218 -34.42 17.78 14.86
CA GLN A 218 -34.93 18.21 13.55
C GLN A 218 -34.48 19.62 13.15
N PRO A 219 -33.17 19.86 13.02
CA PRO A 219 -32.65 21.15 12.59
C PRO A 219 -33.01 21.44 11.12
N LYS A 220 -33.59 22.62 10.86
CA LYS A 220 -34.14 23.03 9.55
C LYS A 220 -33.24 23.99 8.75
N TRP A 221 -32.07 24.31 9.30
CA TRP A 221 -31.12 25.25 8.70
C TRP A 221 -29.75 24.58 8.58
N ALA A 222 -28.94 25.04 7.65
CA ALA A 222 -27.57 24.56 7.49
C ALA A 222 -26.60 25.72 7.25
N ALA A 223 -25.39 25.62 7.80
CA ALA A 223 -24.27 26.47 7.42
C ALA A 223 -23.48 25.74 6.33
N ILE A 224 -23.70 26.12 5.07
CA ILE A 224 -23.28 25.32 3.90
C ILE A 224 -21.76 25.25 3.73
N ASN A 225 -21.04 26.31 4.10
CA ASN A 225 -19.57 26.36 4.02
C ASN A 225 -18.90 25.57 5.17
N LEU A 226 -19.58 25.43 6.32
CA LEU A 226 -19.11 24.71 7.50
C LEU A 226 -19.54 23.23 7.52
N CYS A 227 -20.41 22.84 6.59
CA CYS A 227 -21.00 21.50 6.46
C CYS A 227 -21.77 21.03 7.72
N VAL A 228 -22.46 21.94 8.42
CA VAL A 228 -23.25 21.62 9.62
C VAL A 228 -24.73 22.00 9.48
N VAL A 229 -25.60 21.19 10.07
CA VAL A 229 -27.05 21.37 10.17
C VAL A 229 -27.41 21.81 11.58
N ILE A 230 -28.13 22.92 11.68
CA ILE A 230 -28.35 23.67 12.92
C ILE A 230 -29.83 24.03 13.11
N CYS A 231 -30.27 24.08 14.37
CA CYS A 231 -31.62 24.51 14.70
C CYS A 231 -31.77 26.02 14.54
N GLU A 232 -33.00 26.50 14.37
CA GLU A 232 -33.31 27.93 14.17
C GLU A 232 -32.66 28.87 15.22
N PRO A 233 -32.68 28.59 16.54
CA PRO A 233 -31.97 29.44 17.51
C PRO A 233 -30.46 29.55 17.27
N CYS A 234 -29.79 28.46 16.88
CA CYS A 234 -28.36 28.50 16.50
C CYS A 234 -28.16 29.20 15.16
N ALA A 235 -29.09 29.02 14.21
CA ALA A 235 -29.03 29.67 12.89
C ALA A 235 -29.05 31.20 13.01
N VAL A 236 -29.79 31.76 13.97
CA VAL A 236 -29.77 33.19 14.28
C VAL A 236 -28.36 33.65 14.67
N GLU A 237 -27.70 32.94 15.59
CA GLU A 237 -26.35 33.28 16.05
C GLU A 237 -25.29 33.06 14.95
N HIS A 238 -25.42 32.02 14.14
CA HIS A 238 -24.60 31.82 12.94
C HIS A 238 -24.73 32.98 11.94
N ARG A 239 -25.92 33.57 11.78
CA ARG A 239 -26.11 34.76 10.91
C ARG A 239 -25.42 36.00 11.47
N ARG A 240 -25.28 36.12 12.81
CA ARG A 240 -24.57 37.23 13.44
C ARG A 240 -23.07 37.21 13.16
N LEU A 241 -22.49 36.03 12.90
CA LEU A 241 -21.07 35.90 12.54
C LEU A 241 -20.75 36.50 11.16
N GLY A 242 -21.74 36.73 10.29
CA GLY A 242 -21.52 37.20 8.92
C GLY A 242 -21.33 36.07 7.90
N SER A 243 -21.62 36.36 6.63
CA SER A 243 -21.56 35.37 5.54
C SER A 243 -20.12 35.01 5.09
N ASP A 244 -19.14 35.78 5.57
CA ASP A 244 -17.71 35.51 5.48
C ASP A 244 -17.26 34.42 6.47
N ILE A 245 -18.01 34.16 7.55
CA ILE A 245 -17.71 33.08 8.50
C ILE A 245 -18.71 31.92 8.37
N SER A 246 -20.01 32.22 8.31
CA SER A 246 -21.07 31.21 8.27
C SER A 246 -22.18 31.56 7.28
N LYS A 247 -22.30 30.76 6.21
CA LYS A 247 -23.31 30.90 5.16
C LYS A 247 -24.55 30.07 5.49
N VAL A 248 -25.53 30.70 6.13
CA VAL A 248 -26.75 30.01 6.58
C VAL A 248 -27.81 29.93 5.48
N GLN A 249 -28.31 28.73 5.20
CA GLN A 249 -29.37 28.45 4.22
C GLN A 249 -30.48 27.59 4.83
N SER A 250 -31.71 27.76 4.35
CA SER A 250 -32.85 26.93 4.74
C SER A 250 -32.81 25.58 4.02
N LEU A 251 -33.09 24.49 4.75
CA LEU A 251 -33.28 23.16 4.15
C LEU A 251 -34.62 23.04 3.41
N GLU A 252 -35.60 23.88 3.74
CA GLU A 252 -36.98 23.76 3.24
C GLU A 252 -37.27 24.79 2.14
N ALA A 253 -36.74 26.01 2.27
CA ALA A 253 -37.11 27.16 1.42
C ALA A 253 -36.14 27.48 0.26
N ASP A 254 -34.85 27.12 0.33
CA ASP A 254 -33.80 27.64 -0.58
C ASP A 254 -33.43 26.67 -1.73
N LYS A 255 -34.42 26.26 -2.54
CA LYS A 255 -34.24 25.24 -3.61
C LYS A 255 -33.12 25.50 -4.62
N LYS A 256 -32.73 26.77 -4.83
CA LYS A 256 -31.69 27.14 -5.80
C LYS A 256 -30.27 26.94 -5.31
N VAL A 257 -30.09 26.79 -3.99
CA VAL A 257 -28.77 26.67 -3.36
C VAL A 257 -28.37 25.20 -3.22
N TRP A 258 -29.33 24.30 -3.04
CA TRP A 258 -29.09 22.87 -2.87
C TRP A 258 -28.91 22.16 -4.22
N THR A 259 -27.67 22.13 -4.71
CA THR A 259 -27.26 21.24 -5.81
C THR A 259 -27.14 19.80 -5.33
N ASP A 260 -27.13 18.84 -6.25
CA ASP A 260 -26.95 17.43 -5.89
C ASP A 260 -25.59 17.20 -5.23
N GLU A 261 -24.54 17.87 -5.69
CA GLU A 261 -23.20 17.82 -5.07
C GLU A 261 -23.21 18.36 -3.64
N LEU A 262 -23.92 19.47 -3.39
CA LEU A 262 -24.02 20.04 -2.04
C LEU A 262 -24.83 19.16 -1.09
N ILE A 263 -25.90 18.52 -1.58
CA ILE A 263 -26.66 17.54 -0.79
C ILE A 263 -25.75 16.35 -0.45
N GLN A 264 -24.98 15.84 -1.41
CA GLN A 264 -24.05 14.72 -1.20
C GLN A 264 -22.93 15.09 -0.22
N LEU A 265 -22.44 16.33 -0.21
CA LEU A 265 -21.50 16.82 0.81
C LEU A 265 -22.07 16.68 2.24
N PHE A 266 -23.35 16.98 2.44
CA PHE A 266 -24.01 16.86 3.74
C PHE A 266 -24.34 15.41 4.13
N LEU A 267 -24.45 14.50 3.16
CA LEU A 267 -24.57 13.06 3.41
C LEU A 267 -23.23 12.43 3.76
N LEU A 268 -22.13 12.92 3.19
CA LEU A 268 -20.78 12.41 3.43
C LEU A 268 -20.15 12.98 4.71
N LEU A 269 -20.22 14.31 4.90
CA LEU A 269 -19.67 14.98 6.07
C LEU A 269 -20.72 15.09 7.18
N GLY A 270 -21.69 15.99 6.99
CA GLY A 270 -22.75 16.25 7.96
C GLY A 270 -22.24 16.57 9.37
N ASN A 271 -23.15 16.54 10.35
CA ASN A 271 -22.86 16.96 11.72
C ASN A 271 -21.84 16.07 12.43
N GLU A 272 -21.84 14.77 12.17
CA GLU A 272 -20.91 13.83 12.80
C GLU A 272 -19.47 14.12 12.37
N GLN A 273 -19.17 14.08 11.07
CA GLN A 273 -17.81 14.28 10.58
C GLN A 273 -17.37 15.74 10.74
N ALA A 274 -18.26 16.72 10.51
CA ALA A 274 -17.93 18.12 10.72
C ALA A 274 -17.60 18.41 12.19
N ASN A 275 -18.26 17.76 13.17
CA ASN A 275 -17.94 17.93 14.59
C ASN A 275 -16.70 17.14 15.05
N VAL A 276 -16.27 16.09 14.33
CA VAL A 276 -14.93 15.50 14.53
C VAL A 276 -13.84 16.56 14.31
N PHE A 277 -14.09 17.53 13.43
CA PHE A 277 -13.25 18.71 13.28
C PHE A 277 -13.65 19.83 14.25
N TRP A 278 -14.82 20.46 14.08
CA TRP A 278 -15.21 21.71 14.75
C TRP A 278 -15.41 21.59 16.27
N ALA A 279 -15.75 20.40 16.77
CA ALA A 279 -16.07 20.18 18.18
C ALA A 279 -15.12 19.19 18.87
N ALA A 280 -13.97 18.87 18.24
CA ALA A 280 -13.00 17.88 18.72
C ALA A 280 -12.59 18.09 20.18
N ASN A 281 -12.48 19.36 20.58
CA ASN A 281 -11.93 19.77 21.87
C ASN A 281 -12.94 20.51 22.76
N VAL A 282 -14.25 20.40 22.51
CA VAL A 282 -15.27 21.05 23.36
C VAL A 282 -15.27 20.43 24.76
N PRO A 283 -14.98 21.19 25.83
CA PRO A 283 -15.11 20.69 27.19
C PRO A 283 -16.58 20.40 27.52
N PRO A 284 -16.92 19.31 28.24
CA PRO A 284 -18.30 19.00 28.62
C PRO A 284 -19.03 20.14 29.36
N GLY A 285 -18.29 20.94 30.14
CA GLY A 285 -18.84 22.11 30.85
C GLY A 285 -19.18 23.31 29.95
N ASN A 286 -18.67 23.34 28.72
CA ASN A 286 -18.92 24.41 27.75
C ASN A 286 -19.90 23.97 26.64
N ALA A 287 -20.36 22.71 26.64
CA ALA A 287 -21.29 22.20 25.64
C ALA A 287 -22.68 22.82 25.83
N LEU A 288 -23.31 23.22 24.72
CA LEU A 288 -24.67 23.77 24.76
C LEU A 288 -25.73 22.67 24.93
N SER A 289 -26.85 23.07 25.53
CA SER A 289 -28.07 22.28 25.61
C SER A 289 -29.20 22.94 24.80
N PRO A 290 -30.29 22.22 24.47
CA PRO A 290 -31.45 22.82 23.80
C PRO A 290 -32.07 23.99 24.59
N SER A 291 -31.88 24.05 25.91
CA SER A 291 -32.37 25.10 26.81
C SER A 291 -31.38 26.25 27.06
N SER A 292 -30.18 26.22 26.49
CA SER A 292 -29.17 27.28 26.69
C SER A 292 -29.65 28.65 26.17
N THR A 293 -29.24 29.71 26.87
CA THR A 293 -29.66 31.10 26.59
C THR A 293 -29.08 31.63 25.27
N SER A 294 -29.57 32.78 24.79
CA SER A 294 -29.03 33.42 23.59
C SER A 294 -27.56 33.83 23.78
N GLU A 295 -27.19 34.30 24.97
CA GLU A 295 -25.83 34.75 25.30
C GLU A 295 -24.85 33.57 25.34
N ASP A 296 -25.25 32.44 25.94
CA ASP A 296 -24.44 31.21 25.92
C ASP A 296 -24.23 30.69 24.49
N ARG A 297 -25.29 30.75 23.66
CA ARG A 297 -25.24 30.33 22.26
C ARG A 297 -24.29 31.20 21.45
N GLU A 298 -24.39 32.52 21.60
CA GLU A 298 -23.52 33.49 20.93
C GLU A 298 -22.04 33.23 21.29
N SER A 299 -21.74 33.13 22.59
CA SER A 299 -20.38 32.87 23.08
C SER A 299 -19.81 31.55 22.54
N PHE A 300 -20.59 30.47 22.60
CA PHE A 300 -20.15 29.16 22.13
C PHE A 300 -19.99 29.08 20.61
N ILE A 301 -20.91 29.65 19.84
CA ILE A 301 -20.89 29.59 18.37
C ILE A 301 -19.73 30.46 17.83
N SER A 302 -19.50 31.64 18.42
CA SER A 302 -18.32 32.44 18.11
C SER A 302 -17.02 31.70 18.46
N ALA A 303 -16.94 31.10 19.66
CA ALA A 303 -15.81 30.26 20.07
C ALA A 303 -15.51 29.12 19.08
N LYS A 304 -16.55 28.44 18.62
CA LYS A 304 -16.44 27.25 17.78
C LYS A 304 -16.03 27.59 16.35
N TYR A 305 -16.65 28.58 15.72
CA TYR A 305 -16.51 28.81 14.27
C TYR A 305 -15.76 30.09 13.91
N GLN A 306 -15.87 31.17 14.70
CA GLN A 306 -15.15 32.42 14.44
C GLN A 306 -13.72 32.36 15.00
N GLU A 307 -13.55 31.83 16.21
CA GLU A 307 -12.23 31.67 16.82
C GLU A 307 -11.57 30.33 16.49
N GLY A 308 -12.36 29.34 16.07
CA GLY A 308 -11.88 27.98 15.83
C GLY A 308 -11.33 27.29 17.09
N ARG A 309 -11.75 27.71 18.28
CA ARG A 309 -11.14 27.33 19.57
C ARG A 309 -11.17 25.83 19.85
N TYR A 310 -12.20 25.15 19.37
CA TYR A 310 -12.43 23.73 19.66
C TYR A 310 -12.06 22.80 18.51
N ARG A 311 -11.51 23.36 17.41
CA ARG A 311 -11.25 22.58 16.19
C ARG A 311 -10.12 21.57 16.38
N CYS A 312 -10.12 20.52 15.56
CA CYS A 312 -8.97 19.64 15.39
C CYS A 312 -7.95 20.32 14.47
N TYR A 313 -6.81 20.76 15.01
CA TYR A 313 -5.78 21.40 14.20
C TYR A 313 -5.07 20.39 13.30
N HIS A 314 -4.94 20.73 12.02
CA HIS A 314 -4.15 19.97 11.05
C HIS A 314 -2.67 19.96 11.45
N GLN A 315 -1.95 18.91 11.09
CA GLN A 315 -0.53 18.75 11.43
C GLN A 315 0.36 19.90 10.90
N HIS A 316 0.00 20.45 9.74
CA HIS A 316 0.69 21.59 9.11
C HIS A 316 0.14 22.96 9.56
N PHE A 317 -0.70 23.03 10.60
CA PHE A 317 -1.27 24.30 11.07
C PHE A 317 -0.16 25.32 11.38
N GLY A 318 -0.27 26.52 10.79
CA GLY A 318 0.74 27.57 10.89
C GLY A 318 1.82 27.55 9.79
N HIS A 319 1.85 26.52 8.92
CA HIS A 319 2.76 26.43 7.78
C HIS A 319 1.98 26.47 6.46
N GLN A 320 1.88 27.68 5.88
CA GLN A 320 1.01 27.96 4.74
C GLN A 320 1.35 27.14 3.49
N GLU A 321 2.63 27.04 3.12
CA GLU A 321 3.04 26.29 1.93
C GLU A 321 2.75 24.79 2.06
N GLU A 322 2.99 24.21 3.23
CA GLU A 322 2.71 22.79 3.49
C GLU A 322 1.21 22.48 3.45
N LEU A 323 0.38 23.37 4.01
CA LEU A 323 -1.08 23.28 3.93
C LEU A 323 -1.59 23.37 2.49
N ASN A 324 -1.02 24.29 1.70
CA ASN A 324 -1.36 24.44 0.29
C ASN A 324 -0.96 23.21 -0.53
N ASN A 325 0.23 22.66 -0.30
CA ASN A 325 0.71 21.44 -0.97
C ASN A 325 -0.14 20.23 -0.59
N ALA A 326 -0.45 20.07 0.71
CA ALA A 326 -1.31 19.00 1.19
C ALA A 326 -2.72 19.10 0.59
N LEU A 327 -3.27 20.32 0.45
CA LEU A 327 -4.54 20.55 -0.25
C LEU A 327 -4.46 20.08 -1.70
N CYS A 328 -3.46 20.51 -2.46
CA CYS A 328 -3.29 20.11 -3.86
C CYS A 328 -3.10 18.60 -4.05
N MET A 329 -2.43 17.92 -3.11
CA MET A 329 -2.32 16.45 -3.12
C MET A 329 -3.66 15.78 -2.78
N ASN A 330 -4.36 16.28 -1.76
CA ASN A 330 -5.63 15.70 -1.31
C ASN A 330 -6.74 15.80 -2.37
N LEU A 331 -6.72 16.85 -3.21
CA LEU A 331 -7.67 17.06 -4.31
C LEU A 331 -7.50 16.07 -5.48
N GLN A 332 -6.47 15.22 -5.45
CA GLN A 332 -6.32 14.09 -6.37
C GLN A 332 -6.93 12.80 -5.80
N THR A 333 -7.41 12.85 -4.55
CA THR A 333 -8.07 11.75 -3.83
C THR A 333 -9.53 12.12 -3.55
N ASN A 334 -10.31 11.20 -2.99
CA ASN A 334 -11.72 11.44 -2.66
C ASN A 334 -11.96 11.81 -1.18
N ASP A 335 -10.92 12.20 -0.42
CA ASP A 335 -11.07 12.55 0.99
C ASP A 335 -11.58 13.99 1.19
N VAL A 336 -12.89 14.11 1.35
CA VAL A 336 -13.57 15.41 1.52
C VAL A 336 -13.38 15.97 2.94
N LEU A 337 -13.24 15.10 3.96
CA LEU A 337 -13.07 15.54 5.35
C LEU A 337 -11.69 16.18 5.52
N GLU A 338 -10.67 15.60 4.90
CA GLU A 338 -9.33 16.17 4.89
C GLU A 338 -9.29 17.54 4.20
N THR A 339 -10.03 17.73 3.10
CA THR A 339 -10.20 19.05 2.47
C THR A 339 -10.81 20.08 3.42
N LEU A 340 -11.82 19.69 4.21
CA LEU A 340 -12.42 20.55 5.23
C LEU A 340 -11.39 20.93 6.31
N CYS A 341 -10.63 19.95 6.81
CA CYS A 341 -9.59 20.16 7.81
C CYS A 341 -8.51 21.12 7.30
N LEU A 342 -8.00 20.93 6.09
CA LEU A 342 -6.95 21.74 5.47
C LEU A 342 -7.38 23.19 5.28
N VAL A 343 -8.56 23.43 4.69
CA VAL A 343 -9.10 24.77 4.45
C VAL A 343 -9.27 25.53 5.76
N PHE A 344 -9.94 24.93 6.76
CA PHE A 344 -10.18 25.61 8.04
C PHE A 344 -8.98 25.61 8.99
N CYS A 345 -7.85 25.01 8.59
CA CYS A 345 -6.55 25.12 9.24
C CYS A 345 -5.59 26.11 8.56
N GLY A 346 -5.97 26.72 7.43
CA GLY A 346 -5.18 27.77 6.81
C GLY A 346 -4.93 27.61 5.32
N ALA A 347 -5.22 26.45 4.70
CA ALA A 347 -4.91 26.26 3.28
C ALA A 347 -5.66 27.27 2.41
N ASP A 348 -4.94 27.91 1.49
CA ASP A 348 -5.50 28.90 0.59
C ASP A 348 -6.23 28.21 -0.56
N VAL A 349 -7.54 28.45 -0.65
CA VAL A 349 -8.42 27.90 -1.69
C VAL A 349 -8.11 28.45 -3.09
N HIS A 350 -7.22 29.44 -3.18
CA HIS A 350 -6.71 30.04 -4.42
C HIS A 350 -5.20 29.83 -4.63
N CYS A 351 -4.58 28.89 -3.91
CA CYS A 351 -3.13 28.64 -4.03
C CYS A 351 -2.72 28.14 -5.43
N ASP A 352 -1.47 28.41 -5.81
CA ASP A 352 -0.89 27.84 -7.04
C ASP A 352 -0.69 26.33 -6.87
N THR A 353 -1.20 25.56 -7.82
CA THR A 353 -1.13 24.09 -7.82
C THR A 353 0.19 23.56 -8.38
N GLY A 354 1.03 24.43 -8.95
CA GLY A 354 2.26 24.04 -9.65
C GLY A 354 2.02 23.37 -11.00
N CYS A 355 0.76 23.26 -11.46
CA CYS A 355 0.38 22.70 -12.75
C CYS A 355 -0.19 23.78 -13.66
N SER A 356 0.51 24.10 -14.76
CA SER A 356 0.08 25.14 -15.71
C SER A 356 -1.25 24.86 -16.41
N ALA A 357 -1.68 23.59 -16.48
CA ALA A 357 -2.96 23.20 -17.05
C ALA A 357 -4.15 23.44 -16.08
N PHE A 358 -3.91 23.44 -14.77
CA PHE A 358 -4.94 23.53 -13.72
C PHE A 358 -4.49 24.49 -12.60
N PRO A 359 -4.43 25.80 -12.86
CA PRO A 359 -3.74 26.76 -11.99
C PRO A 359 -4.40 27.01 -10.63
N THR A 360 -5.64 26.53 -10.41
CA THR A 360 -6.35 26.71 -9.13
C THR A 360 -6.76 25.38 -8.53
N PRO A 361 -6.92 25.28 -7.19
CA PRO A 361 -7.34 24.05 -6.52
C PRO A 361 -8.69 23.52 -7.03
N ILE A 362 -9.63 24.42 -7.38
CA ILE A 362 -10.92 24.03 -7.97
C ILE A 362 -10.74 23.38 -9.34
N SER A 363 -9.93 24.00 -10.23
CA SER A 363 -9.66 23.42 -11.55
C SER A 363 -8.92 22.09 -11.47
N LEU A 364 -8.07 21.91 -10.45
CA LEU A 364 -7.39 20.65 -10.18
C LEU A 364 -8.39 19.58 -9.72
N ALA A 365 -9.25 19.88 -8.76
CA ALA A 365 -10.29 18.96 -8.29
C ALA A 365 -11.23 18.52 -9.44
N GLU A 366 -11.64 19.45 -10.31
CA GLU A 366 -12.48 19.15 -11.48
C GLU A 366 -11.76 18.22 -12.48
N SER A 367 -10.45 18.41 -12.71
CA SER A 367 -9.68 17.56 -13.62
C SER A 367 -9.53 16.11 -13.15
N TYR A 368 -9.53 15.88 -11.83
CA TYR A 368 -9.48 14.55 -11.21
C TYR A 368 -10.87 13.98 -10.89
N ASN A 369 -11.94 14.56 -11.43
CA ASN A 369 -13.34 14.17 -11.20
C ASN A 369 -13.79 14.23 -9.72
N GLN A 370 -13.19 15.11 -8.92
CA GLN A 370 -13.56 15.31 -7.51
C GLN A 370 -14.62 16.40 -7.34
N ALA A 371 -15.83 16.13 -7.85
CA ALA A 371 -16.93 17.11 -7.89
C ALA A 371 -17.32 17.65 -6.50
N LEU A 372 -17.27 16.82 -5.45
CA LEU A 372 -17.62 17.21 -4.08
C LEU A 372 -16.60 18.17 -3.47
N GLN A 373 -15.30 17.91 -3.64
CA GLN A 373 -14.25 18.80 -3.16
C GLN A 373 -14.26 20.12 -3.92
N ALA A 374 -14.49 20.09 -5.24
CA ALA A 374 -14.67 21.30 -6.04
C ALA A 374 -15.87 22.14 -5.55
N GLU A 375 -17.00 21.49 -5.21
CA GLU A 375 -18.16 22.16 -4.63
C GLU A 375 -17.85 22.76 -3.25
N PHE A 376 -17.18 22.01 -2.37
CA PHE A 376 -16.78 22.51 -1.05
C PHE A 376 -15.86 23.74 -1.15
N LEU A 377 -14.89 23.72 -2.06
CA LEU A 377 -13.99 24.85 -2.32
C LEU A 377 -14.76 26.05 -2.87
N ARG A 378 -15.71 25.87 -3.79
CA ARG A 378 -16.59 26.96 -4.28
C ARG A 378 -17.36 27.63 -3.14
N GLN A 379 -17.86 26.85 -2.18
CA GLN A 379 -18.55 27.40 -1.02
C GLN A 379 -17.61 28.15 -0.04
N ASN A 380 -16.29 27.99 -0.14
CA ASN A 380 -15.29 28.60 0.74
C ASN A 380 -14.36 29.63 0.05
N GLN A 381 -14.61 30.02 -1.21
CA GLN A 381 -13.78 31.01 -1.93
C GLN A 381 -13.66 32.39 -1.27
N ASN A 382 -14.67 32.78 -0.47
CA ASN A 382 -14.78 34.10 0.17
C ASN A 382 -14.99 34.00 1.69
N THR A 383 -14.47 32.94 2.31
CA THR A 383 -14.62 32.72 3.76
C THR A 383 -13.36 33.10 4.52
N HIS A 384 -13.53 33.80 5.64
CA HIS A 384 -12.43 34.14 6.54
C HIS A 384 -12.03 32.90 7.36
N ILE A 385 -10.73 32.64 7.44
CA ILE A 385 -10.20 31.50 8.21
C ILE A 385 -10.28 31.85 9.70
N PRO A 386 -10.74 30.95 10.58
CA PRO A 386 -10.87 31.29 12.00
C PRO A 386 -9.48 31.54 12.62
N SER A 387 -9.29 32.75 13.18
CA SER A 387 -8.03 33.22 13.78
C SER A 387 -8.24 33.67 15.22
N PRO A 388 -7.39 33.25 16.18
CA PRO A 388 -7.46 33.79 17.54
C PRO A 388 -6.86 35.20 17.57
N GLU A 389 -7.69 36.24 17.52
CA GLU A 389 -7.22 37.62 17.72
C GLU A 389 -6.79 37.84 19.18
N LEU A 390 -5.56 38.33 19.35
CA LEU A 390 -4.99 38.77 20.62
C LEU A 390 -5.86 39.87 21.26
N ARG A 391 -6.60 39.53 22.32
CA ARG A 391 -6.99 40.51 23.36
C ARG A 391 -6.21 40.24 24.64
N HIS A 392 -5.20 41.08 24.83
CA HIS A 392 -4.45 41.38 26.07
C HIS A 392 -4.24 40.25 27.07
N HIS A 393 -3.12 39.52 26.93
CA HIS A 393 -2.20 39.27 28.05
C HIS A 393 -0.78 39.08 27.51
N VAL A 394 0.09 40.05 27.83
CA VAL A 394 1.52 40.03 27.56
C VAL A 394 2.17 38.95 28.42
N GLY A 395 2.84 37.99 27.79
CA GLY A 395 3.81 37.10 28.45
C GLY A 395 3.66 35.62 28.11
N LYS A 396 4.59 35.13 27.29
CA LYS A 396 4.80 33.75 26.78
C LYS A 396 4.03 33.41 25.50
N ALA A 397 4.79 33.22 24.43
CA ALA A 397 4.32 32.51 23.24
C ALA A 397 3.73 31.14 23.67
N PRO A 398 2.54 30.76 23.19
CA PRO A 398 2.03 29.42 23.44
C PRO A 398 2.98 28.44 22.77
N VAL A 399 3.52 27.51 23.56
CA VAL A 399 4.24 26.36 23.03
C VAL A 399 3.27 25.61 22.13
N ILE A 400 3.58 25.57 20.84
CA ILE A 400 2.81 24.86 19.80
C ILE A 400 2.82 23.37 20.16
N GLY A 401 1.68 22.86 20.59
CA GLY A 401 1.46 21.44 20.88
C GLY A 401 0.99 20.71 19.63
N THR A 402 1.58 19.54 19.37
CA THR A 402 1.15 18.53 18.40
C THR A 402 -0.37 18.30 18.43
N ALA A 403 -0.99 18.09 17.26
CA ALA A 403 -2.43 17.84 17.06
C ALA A 403 -3.08 17.03 18.21
N SER A 404 -4.20 17.51 18.73
CA SER A 404 -4.79 16.95 19.95
C SER A 404 -5.62 15.70 19.69
N ILE A 405 -4.97 14.54 19.67
CA ILE A 405 -5.67 13.25 19.62
C ILE A 405 -6.30 13.01 20.98
N THR A 406 -7.62 13.18 21.08
CA THR A 406 -8.39 12.86 22.28
C THR A 406 -9.37 11.73 22.03
N ARG A 407 -9.39 10.74 22.92
CA ARG A 407 -10.35 9.61 22.87
C ARG A 407 -10.71 9.17 24.27
N ARG A 408 -11.99 8.84 24.50
CA ARG A 408 -12.48 8.37 25.80
C ARG A 408 -13.44 7.21 25.61
N GLY A 409 -13.46 6.29 26.57
CA GLY A 409 -14.30 5.10 26.49
C GLY A 409 -13.83 3.98 27.39
N TYR A 410 -14.62 2.90 27.45
CA TYR A 410 -14.29 1.74 28.27
C TYR A 410 -13.39 0.77 27.51
N LEU A 411 -12.36 0.28 28.18
CA LEU A 411 -11.54 -0.85 27.76
C LEU A 411 -11.40 -1.85 28.89
N PHE A 412 -11.18 -3.11 28.55
CA PHE A 412 -10.93 -4.19 29.48
C PHE A 412 -9.43 -4.41 29.62
N LYS A 413 -8.92 -4.47 30.85
CA LYS A 413 -7.48 -4.48 31.12
C LYS A 413 -7.11 -5.54 32.16
N THR A 414 -5.98 -6.23 31.95
CA THR A 414 -5.33 -7.11 32.94
C THR A 414 -4.25 -6.38 33.75
N GLY A 415 -3.64 -7.04 34.74
CA GLY A 415 -2.39 -6.56 35.35
C GLY A 415 -1.28 -6.35 34.29
N SER A 416 -0.40 -5.35 34.49
CA SER A 416 0.79 -5.20 33.63
C SER A 416 1.81 -6.29 33.93
N MET A 417 2.62 -6.64 32.94
CA MET A 417 3.56 -7.77 33.00
C MET A 417 4.96 -7.35 32.58
N THR A 418 5.97 -8.16 32.96
CA THR A 418 7.38 -7.99 32.56
C THR A 418 7.89 -9.15 31.69
N LYS A 419 7.00 -10.08 31.32
CA LYS A 419 7.27 -11.25 30.49
C LYS A 419 6.21 -11.35 29.38
N PRO A 420 6.53 -12.01 28.25
CA PRO A 420 5.56 -12.23 27.17
C PRO A 420 4.34 -13.02 27.66
N ILE A 421 3.18 -12.75 27.07
CA ILE A 421 1.94 -13.46 27.36
C ILE A 421 1.87 -14.68 26.43
N THR A 422 2.14 -15.86 26.98
CA THR A 422 2.16 -17.12 26.22
C THR A 422 0.91 -17.98 26.44
N THR A 423 0.09 -17.66 27.44
CA THR A 423 -1.10 -18.45 27.82
C THR A 423 -2.38 -17.64 27.67
N ARG A 424 -3.46 -18.29 27.22
CA ARG A 424 -4.80 -17.70 27.15
C ARG A 424 -5.25 -17.29 28.56
N ARG A 425 -5.63 -16.03 28.71
CA ARG A 425 -6.18 -15.44 29.96
C ARG A 425 -7.69 -15.64 30.02
N GLY A 426 -8.27 -15.98 31.18
CA GLY A 426 -9.73 -16.05 31.35
C GLY A 426 -10.38 -14.67 31.27
N LYS A 427 -11.68 -14.59 30.91
CA LYS A 427 -12.40 -13.29 30.91
C LYS A 427 -12.44 -12.66 32.30
N GLU A 428 -12.48 -13.47 33.36
CA GLU A 428 -12.42 -13.01 34.75
C GLU A 428 -11.15 -12.23 35.13
N GLU A 429 -10.04 -12.38 34.39
CA GLU A 429 -8.81 -11.62 34.65
C GLU A 429 -8.85 -10.19 34.09
N PHE A 430 -9.86 -9.88 33.26
CA PHE A 430 -10.04 -8.57 32.65
C PHE A 430 -10.94 -7.69 33.50
N SER A 431 -10.42 -6.53 33.87
CA SER A 431 -11.17 -5.52 34.60
C SER A 431 -11.55 -4.37 33.68
N GLN A 432 -12.82 -3.97 33.68
CA GLN A 432 -13.28 -2.80 32.92
C GLN A 432 -12.65 -1.53 33.51
N ARG A 433 -12.12 -0.66 32.64
CA ARG A 433 -11.49 0.61 33.00
C ARG A 433 -11.98 1.69 32.06
N TRP A 434 -12.21 2.87 32.62
CA TRP A 434 -12.43 4.07 31.83
C TRP A 434 -11.07 4.56 31.33
N CYS A 435 -10.87 4.62 30.03
CA CYS A 435 -9.62 5.03 29.41
C CYS A 435 -9.78 6.41 28.77
N THR A 436 -8.75 7.23 28.88
CA THR A 436 -8.65 8.52 28.21
C THR A 436 -7.30 8.62 27.52
N LEU A 437 -7.32 8.96 26.24
CA LEU A 437 -6.16 9.38 25.49
C LEU A 437 -6.23 10.90 25.37
N ASN A 438 -5.18 11.58 25.79
CA ASN A 438 -4.94 12.99 25.54
C ASN A 438 -3.59 13.10 24.82
N CYS A 439 -3.34 14.19 24.10
CA CYS A 439 -2.24 14.38 23.16
C CYS A 439 -0.86 13.90 23.65
N ASP A 440 -0.61 13.94 24.96
CA ASP A 440 0.66 13.58 25.58
C ASP A 440 0.62 12.28 26.42
N LYS A 441 -0.58 11.75 26.74
CA LYS A 441 -0.74 10.66 27.70
C LYS A 441 -1.99 9.81 27.52
N PHE A 442 -1.85 8.52 27.79
CA PHE A 442 -2.93 7.54 27.87
C PHE A 442 -3.14 7.17 29.34
N SER A 443 -4.27 7.55 29.90
CA SER A 443 -4.63 7.36 31.30
C SER A 443 -5.80 6.38 31.42
N TYR A 444 -5.82 5.58 32.48
CA TYR A 444 -6.94 4.69 32.78
C TYR A 444 -7.38 4.78 34.24
N TYR A 445 -8.68 4.70 34.47
CA TYR A 445 -9.37 4.94 35.73
C TYR A 445 -10.24 3.74 36.08
N VAL A 446 -10.57 3.56 37.37
CA VAL A 446 -11.54 2.53 37.80
C VAL A 446 -12.87 2.74 37.08
N ASN A 447 -13.35 3.98 37.01
CA ASN A 447 -14.58 4.38 36.32
C ASN A 447 -14.51 5.88 35.95
N GLU A 448 -15.53 6.38 35.24
CA GLU A 448 -15.61 7.77 34.76
C GLU A 448 -15.69 8.84 35.88
N LYS A 449 -16.14 8.48 37.09
CA LYS A 449 -16.34 9.41 38.21
C LYS A 449 -15.07 9.67 39.02
N ASN A 450 -14.00 8.90 38.79
CA ASN A 450 -12.74 9.03 39.50
C ASN A 450 -11.92 10.22 38.97
N SER A 451 -11.48 11.11 39.86
CA SER A 451 -10.66 12.27 39.50
C SER A 451 -9.19 11.95 39.27
N SER A 452 -8.67 10.86 39.85
CA SER A 452 -7.28 10.42 39.71
C SER A 452 -7.14 9.13 38.89
N PRO A 453 -6.16 9.03 37.97
CA PRO A 453 -5.94 7.84 37.17
C PRO A 453 -5.29 6.72 38.00
N ASN A 454 -5.68 5.47 37.73
CA ASN A 454 -5.05 4.27 38.28
C ASN A 454 -3.68 3.99 37.65
N GLY A 455 -3.48 4.47 36.43
CA GLY A 455 -2.20 4.47 35.77
C GLY A 455 -2.23 5.34 34.53
N GLU A 456 -1.05 5.78 34.13
CA GLU A 456 -0.83 6.71 33.04
C GLU A 456 0.43 6.26 32.27
N LEU A 457 0.35 6.35 30.95
CA LEU A 457 1.44 6.08 30.02
C LEU A 457 1.64 7.32 29.17
N LYS A 458 2.83 7.92 29.20
CA LYS A 458 3.14 9.04 28.30
C LYS A 458 3.35 8.51 26.89
N MET A 459 3.00 9.28 25.85
CA MET A 459 3.21 8.83 24.46
C MET A 459 4.68 8.46 24.19
N LYS A 460 5.62 9.25 24.72
CA LYS A 460 7.08 8.99 24.62
C LYS A 460 7.54 7.71 25.34
N GLU A 461 6.73 7.15 26.22
CA GLU A 461 7.02 5.90 26.94
C GLU A 461 6.50 4.67 26.20
N ILE A 462 5.72 4.84 25.13
CA ILE A 462 5.23 3.73 24.30
C ILE A 462 6.31 3.41 23.26
N ALA A 463 6.85 2.19 23.34
CA ALA A 463 7.83 1.69 22.37
C ALA A 463 7.13 1.03 21.18
N CYS A 464 6.09 0.22 21.46
CA CYS A 464 5.39 -0.55 20.44
C CYS A 464 3.92 -0.79 20.84
N LEU A 465 3.05 -0.79 19.83
CA LEU A 465 1.67 -1.23 19.87
C LEU A 465 1.51 -2.48 19.00
N ALA A 466 0.92 -3.56 19.54
CA ALA A 466 0.68 -4.81 18.81
C ALA A 466 -0.80 -5.20 18.85
N VAL A 467 -1.35 -5.57 17.71
CA VAL A 467 -2.73 -6.04 17.53
C VAL A 467 -2.72 -7.56 17.53
N ASN A 468 -3.55 -8.17 18.37
CA ASN A 468 -3.60 -9.61 18.47
C ASN A 468 -4.71 -10.18 17.57
N PRO A 469 -4.49 -11.34 16.94
CA PRO A 469 -5.56 -12.05 16.26
C PRO A 469 -6.69 -12.39 17.25
N PRO A 470 -7.95 -12.52 16.75
CA PRO A 470 -9.09 -12.88 17.59
C PRO A 470 -8.80 -14.13 18.42
N GLU A 471 -9.31 -14.15 19.65
CA GLU A 471 -9.23 -15.29 20.59
C GLU A 471 -7.83 -15.71 21.07
N LYS A 472 -6.74 -15.07 20.60
CA LYS A 472 -5.37 -15.31 21.09
C LYS A 472 -5.29 -15.20 22.62
N HIS A 473 -6.00 -14.20 23.15
CA HIS A 473 -6.28 -14.02 24.56
C HIS A 473 -7.78 -14.30 24.78
N GLY A 474 -8.24 -14.61 26.00
CA GLY A 474 -9.65 -15.00 26.22
C GLY A 474 -10.69 -13.87 26.07
N TYR A 475 -10.34 -12.78 25.38
CA TYR A 475 -11.22 -11.66 25.07
C TYR A 475 -11.34 -11.49 23.55
N ALA A 476 -12.49 -11.04 23.05
CA ALA A 476 -12.84 -11.05 21.62
C ALA A 476 -11.81 -10.32 20.74
N HIS A 477 -11.47 -9.09 21.12
CA HIS A 477 -10.46 -8.29 20.46
C HIS A 477 -9.49 -7.72 21.48
N THR A 478 -8.18 -7.91 21.25
CA THR A 478 -7.16 -7.49 22.20
C THR A 478 -5.96 -6.84 21.52
N PHE A 479 -5.29 -5.96 22.25
CA PHE A 479 -4.05 -5.32 21.83
C PHE A 479 -3.11 -5.14 23.01
N GLU A 480 -1.82 -5.04 22.69
CA GLU A 480 -0.72 -4.97 23.63
C GLU A 480 0.05 -3.65 23.46
N ILE A 481 0.31 -2.95 24.56
CA ILE A 481 1.20 -1.79 24.60
C ILE A 481 2.49 -2.19 25.33
N TYR A 482 3.61 -2.03 24.64
CA TYR A 482 4.95 -2.26 25.17
C TYR A 482 5.57 -0.90 25.54
N SER A 483 5.99 -0.75 26.79
CA SER A 483 6.63 0.49 27.26
C SER A 483 8.16 0.42 27.19
N THR A 484 8.79 1.58 27.06
CA THR A 484 10.25 1.74 27.17
C THR A 484 10.79 1.34 28.54
N SER A 485 9.94 1.30 29.57
CA SER A 485 10.25 0.78 30.91
C SER A 485 10.20 -0.75 31.03
N GLY A 486 9.98 -1.47 29.92
CA GLY A 486 9.96 -2.94 29.89
C GLY A 486 8.68 -3.56 30.45
N ARG A 487 7.57 -2.81 30.48
CA ARG A 487 6.25 -3.31 30.89
C ARG A 487 5.37 -3.56 29.67
N LEU A 488 4.54 -4.60 29.79
CA LEU A 488 3.54 -5.00 28.81
C LEU A 488 2.14 -4.78 29.41
N TYR A 489 1.30 -4.06 28.68
CA TYR A 489 -0.08 -3.80 29.05
C TYR A 489 -1.01 -4.46 28.03
N LEU A 490 -1.87 -5.36 28.49
CA LEU A 490 -2.88 -6.02 27.66
C LEU A 490 -4.24 -5.34 27.86
N PHE A 491 -4.84 -4.92 26.75
CA PHE A 491 -6.17 -4.34 26.68
C PHE A 491 -7.06 -5.15 25.75
N GLY A 492 -8.38 -5.06 25.95
CA GLY A 492 -9.38 -5.65 25.08
C GLY A 492 -10.65 -4.81 25.02
N ALA A 493 -11.45 -5.06 23.98
CA ALA A 493 -12.77 -4.48 23.81
C ALA A 493 -13.73 -5.52 23.21
N ASP A 494 -15.03 -5.31 23.41
CA ASP A 494 -16.08 -6.19 22.88
C ASP A 494 -16.38 -5.93 21.40
N ASP A 495 -16.15 -4.70 20.94
CA ASP A 495 -16.47 -4.23 19.59
C ASP A 495 -15.21 -4.02 18.73
N LEU A 496 -15.24 -4.53 17.49
CA LEU A 496 -14.14 -4.48 16.54
C LEU A 496 -13.86 -3.07 16.02
N LEU A 497 -14.90 -2.24 15.84
CA LEU A 497 -14.72 -0.86 15.39
C LEU A 497 -14.07 -0.04 16.50
N SER A 498 -14.60 -0.14 17.73
CA SER A 498 -14.08 0.52 18.92
C SER A 498 -12.60 0.19 19.18
N VAL A 499 -12.22 -1.10 19.14
CA VAL A 499 -10.82 -1.48 19.36
C VAL A 499 -9.89 -0.96 18.26
N ARG A 500 -10.32 -1.01 16.99
CA ARG A 500 -9.56 -0.50 15.85
C ARG A 500 -9.34 1.00 15.99
N GLU A 501 -10.37 1.72 16.34
CA GLU A 501 -10.29 3.15 16.57
C GLU A 501 -9.36 3.50 17.75
N TRP A 502 -9.41 2.76 18.86
CA TRP A 502 -8.45 2.91 19.97
C TRP A 502 -7.01 2.66 19.53
N ILE A 503 -6.77 1.57 18.81
CA ILE A 503 -5.44 1.22 18.27
C ILE A 503 -4.92 2.33 17.36
N LYS A 504 -5.74 2.81 16.42
CA LYS A 504 -5.37 3.89 15.49
C LYS A 504 -5.13 5.20 16.22
N SER A 505 -5.97 5.57 17.18
CA SER A 505 -5.77 6.79 17.97
C SER A 505 -4.49 6.73 18.80
N ILE A 506 -4.19 5.60 19.46
CA ILE A 506 -2.95 5.43 20.21
C ILE A 506 -1.75 5.51 19.26
N ALA A 507 -1.77 4.78 18.14
CA ALA A 507 -0.69 4.82 17.15
C ALA A 507 -0.43 6.23 16.62
N LYS A 508 -1.47 6.97 16.22
CA LYS A 508 -1.35 8.37 15.77
C LYS A 508 -0.75 9.29 16.85
N ALA A 509 -0.90 8.95 18.14
CA ALA A 509 -0.46 9.80 19.24
C ALA A 509 1.01 9.61 19.62
N PHE A 510 1.60 8.42 19.41
CA PHE A 510 3.02 8.17 19.75
C PHE A 510 3.96 8.07 18.53
N ILE A 511 3.42 7.88 17.34
CA ILE A 511 4.18 7.90 16.08
C ILE A 511 4.25 9.35 15.56
N PRO A 512 5.42 9.87 15.15
CA PRO A 512 5.54 11.22 14.61
C PRO A 512 4.82 11.35 13.28
N LEU A 513 4.43 12.58 12.94
CA LEU A 513 3.69 12.92 11.74
C LEU A 513 4.45 12.58 10.45
N SER A 514 5.79 12.64 10.48
CA SER A 514 6.66 12.20 9.39
C SER A 514 6.55 10.70 9.07
N ALA A 515 5.92 9.93 9.95
CA ALA A 515 5.64 8.50 9.83
C ALA A 515 4.11 8.23 9.91
N GLY A 516 3.27 9.18 9.53
CA GLY A 516 1.81 9.03 9.60
C GLY A 516 1.26 8.00 8.60
N ASP A 517 1.93 7.81 7.47
CA ASP A 517 1.59 6.84 6.43
C ASP A 517 1.57 5.39 6.94
N ILE A 518 2.54 5.01 7.78
CA ILE A 518 2.60 3.66 8.36
C ILE A 518 1.51 3.39 9.40
N VAL A 519 0.87 4.44 9.95
CA VAL A 519 -0.25 4.34 10.90
C VAL A 519 -1.57 4.08 10.19
N CYS A 520 -1.73 4.56 8.95
CA CYS A 520 -2.93 4.35 8.14
C CYS A 520 -3.13 2.88 7.75
N MET A 521 -2.05 2.09 7.71
CA MET A 521 -2.06 0.68 7.31
C MET A 521 -2.70 -0.25 8.36
N ASP A 522 -3.29 -1.35 7.92
CA ASP A 522 -3.79 -2.41 8.83
C ASP A 522 -2.61 -3.23 9.38
N PHE A 523 -2.00 -2.70 10.44
CA PHE A 523 -0.81 -3.27 11.04
C PHE A 523 -1.13 -4.30 12.13
N GLU A 524 -0.30 -5.34 12.18
CA GLU A 524 -0.23 -6.27 13.31
C GLU A 524 0.64 -5.71 14.42
N ARG A 525 1.65 -4.90 14.06
CA ARG A 525 2.59 -4.32 15.01
C ARG A 525 3.14 -3.00 14.47
N ILE A 526 3.19 -1.97 15.31
CA ILE A 526 3.76 -0.66 14.97
C ILE A 526 4.59 -0.14 16.16
N GLY A 527 5.73 0.49 15.89
CA GLY A 527 6.60 0.95 16.97
C GLY A 527 7.93 1.53 16.53
N LYS A 528 8.68 2.02 17.51
CA LYS A 528 10.02 2.56 17.36
C LYS A 528 11.04 1.43 17.40
N LEU A 529 11.91 1.35 16.40
CA LEU A 529 13.04 0.41 16.37
C LEU A 529 14.33 1.15 16.03
N CYS A 530 15.44 0.65 16.57
CA CYS A 530 16.76 1.04 16.11
C CYS A 530 17.11 0.20 14.88
N TYR A 531 17.69 0.80 13.85
CA TYR A 531 18.15 0.10 12.67
C TYR A 531 19.59 0.48 12.29
N ARG A 532 20.24 -0.41 11.53
CA ARG A 532 21.53 -0.18 10.89
C ARG A 532 21.48 -0.67 9.46
N ASP A 533 21.97 0.16 8.55
CA ASP A 533 22.12 -0.14 7.12
C ASP A 533 23.61 -0.22 6.76
N GLU A 534 23.93 -0.77 5.59
CA GLU A 534 25.28 -1.02 5.07
C GLU A 534 26.12 0.27 4.98
N LEU A 535 25.48 1.43 4.81
CA LEU A 535 26.12 2.75 4.71
C LEU A 535 26.45 3.38 6.08
N ASN A 536 25.74 3.01 7.15
CA ASN A 536 25.83 3.62 8.48
C ASN A 536 26.03 2.57 9.59
N VAL A 537 27.15 1.86 9.52
CA VAL A 537 27.45 0.71 10.41
C VAL A 537 27.78 1.14 11.85
N GLN A 538 28.23 2.39 12.06
CA GLN A 538 28.79 2.84 13.34
C GLN A 538 27.75 3.35 14.34
N ASP A 539 26.73 4.10 13.89
CA ASP A 539 25.71 4.67 14.78
C ASP A 539 24.31 4.09 14.50
N PRO A 540 23.66 3.44 15.48
CA PRO A 540 22.30 2.96 15.33
C PRO A 540 21.33 4.14 15.21
N GLN A 541 20.60 4.18 14.10
CA GLN A 541 19.58 5.20 13.85
C GLN A 541 18.23 4.72 14.37
N VAL A 542 17.33 5.67 14.62
CA VAL A 542 15.97 5.37 15.06
C VAL A 542 15.02 5.50 13.88
N GLY A 543 14.14 4.52 13.70
CA GLY A 543 13.06 4.57 12.73
C GLY A 543 11.75 4.09 13.33
N TYR A 544 10.66 4.40 12.66
CA TYR A 544 9.33 3.91 13.00
C TYR A 544 8.92 2.84 11.99
N PHE A 545 8.48 1.70 12.50
CA PHE A 545 8.20 0.53 11.68
C PHE A 545 6.78 0.03 11.92
N SER A 546 6.16 -0.47 10.86
CA SER A 546 4.82 -1.05 10.86
C SER A 546 4.83 -2.35 10.06
N LEU A 547 4.39 -3.44 10.69
CA LEU A 547 4.26 -4.75 10.08
C LEU A 547 2.81 -4.97 9.66
N ALA A 548 2.56 -5.04 8.35
CA ALA A 548 1.25 -5.29 7.76
C ALA A 548 1.31 -6.56 6.91
N GLY A 549 0.83 -7.69 7.45
CA GLY A 549 0.92 -9.00 6.80
C GLY A 549 2.37 -9.41 6.53
N THR A 550 2.77 -9.43 5.27
CA THR A 550 4.13 -9.79 4.82
C THR A 550 5.01 -8.59 4.50
N MET A 551 4.50 -7.37 4.65
CA MET A 551 5.22 -6.14 4.36
C MET A 551 5.66 -5.47 5.66
N LEU A 552 6.94 -5.13 5.74
CA LEU A 552 7.51 -4.30 6.80
C LEU A 552 7.75 -2.91 6.22
N HIS A 553 6.96 -1.94 6.68
CA HIS A 553 7.05 -0.54 6.31
C HIS A 553 7.86 0.22 7.36
N GLY A 554 8.81 1.03 6.93
CA GLY A 554 9.70 1.82 7.77
C GLY A 554 9.69 3.27 7.33
N SER A 555 9.62 4.18 8.29
CA SER A 555 9.86 5.61 8.12
C SER A 555 11.13 5.96 8.90
N LEU A 556 12.16 6.38 8.18
CA LEU A 556 13.51 6.62 8.69
C LEU A 556 13.71 8.08 9.14
N GLU A 557 14.73 8.34 9.97
CA GLU A 557 15.13 9.69 10.36
C GLU A 557 15.57 10.50 9.12
N GLY A 558 14.72 11.41 8.65
CA GLY A 558 14.88 12.17 7.40
C GLY A 558 13.65 12.15 6.48
N GLY A 559 12.63 11.33 6.81
CA GLY A 559 11.41 11.20 6.00
C GLY A 559 11.55 10.21 4.84
N GLU A 560 12.69 9.50 4.75
CA GLU A 560 12.89 8.43 3.78
C GLU A 560 12.02 7.22 4.14
N ARG A 561 11.31 6.70 3.13
CA ARG A 561 10.45 5.54 3.27
C ARG A 561 11.18 4.26 2.86
N MET A 562 11.00 3.23 3.66
CA MET A 562 11.61 1.93 3.47
C MET A 562 10.56 0.83 3.55
N ASP A 563 10.20 0.24 2.42
CA ASP A 563 9.31 -0.91 2.37
C ASP A 563 10.11 -2.19 2.09
N ILE A 564 9.89 -3.24 2.89
CA ILE A 564 10.54 -4.55 2.75
C ILE A 564 9.46 -5.62 2.63
N ASP A 565 9.46 -6.34 1.50
CA ASP A 565 8.66 -7.55 1.34
C ASP A 565 9.37 -8.73 2.01
N LEU A 566 8.88 -9.14 3.18
CA LEU A 566 9.49 -10.20 3.98
C LEU A 566 9.52 -11.55 3.24
N ARG A 567 8.64 -11.75 2.25
CA ARG A 567 8.63 -12.94 1.39
C ARG A 567 9.82 -12.98 0.43
N LYS A 568 10.50 -11.86 0.16
CA LYS A 568 11.64 -11.77 -0.78
C LYS A 568 13.02 -11.74 -0.13
N LEU A 569 13.07 -11.82 1.20
CA LEU A 569 14.35 -11.90 1.92
C LEU A 569 15.16 -13.12 1.44
N ASN A 570 16.48 -12.99 1.34
CA ASN A 570 17.38 -14.11 1.11
C ASN A 570 17.67 -14.85 2.43
N GLU A 571 17.84 -14.10 3.52
CA GLU A 571 18.15 -14.64 4.84
C GLU A 571 17.44 -13.84 5.94
N LEU A 572 17.05 -14.56 7.01
CA LEU A 572 16.58 -13.99 8.27
C LEU A 572 17.35 -14.65 9.42
N SER A 573 18.18 -13.88 10.13
CA SER A 573 19.00 -14.41 11.23
C SER A 573 18.88 -13.55 12.49
N SER A 574 18.91 -14.21 13.66
CA SER A 574 18.93 -13.53 14.96
C SER A 574 20.37 -13.50 15.48
N LEU A 575 20.88 -12.30 15.74
CA LEU A 575 22.25 -12.04 16.16
C LEU A 575 22.29 -11.58 17.63
N LYS A 576 23.50 -11.54 18.22
CA LYS A 576 23.78 -11.03 19.58
C LYS A 576 22.81 -11.54 20.68
N GLN A 577 22.79 -12.84 20.95
CA GLN A 577 21.91 -13.44 21.99
C GLN A 577 20.40 -13.15 21.79
N ASN A 578 19.93 -13.05 20.54
CA ASN A 578 18.54 -12.69 20.20
C ASN A 578 18.16 -11.29 20.70
N THR A 579 18.97 -10.29 20.37
CA THR A 579 18.60 -8.86 20.54
C THR A 579 18.64 -8.06 19.24
N VAL A 580 19.21 -8.63 18.17
CA VAL A 580 19.25 -8.03 16.84
C VAL A 580 18.69 -9.02 15.83
N LEU A 581 17.88 -8.55 14.89
CA LEU A 581 17.35 -9.32 13.77
C LEU A 581 17.92 -8.76 12.47
N ALA A 582 18.64 -9.59 11.71
CA ALA A 582 19.17 -9.24 10.40
C ALA A 582 18.21 -9.71 9.30
N LEU A 583 17.79 -8.76 8.47
CA LEU A 583 16.92 -8.92 7.31
C LEU A 583 17.79 -8.72 6.06
N VAL A 584 18.08 -9.80 5.33
CA VAL A 584 18.92 -9.75 4.14
C VAL A 584 18.04 -9.86 2.90
N ASP A 585 18.08 -8.85 2.04
CA ASP A 585 17.44 -8.76 0.72
C ASP A 585 18.51 -8.99 -0.37
N SER A 586 18.11 -9.15 -1.64
CA SER A 586 18.99 -9.02 -2.82
C SER A 586 19.72 -7.69 -2.96
N SER A 587 19.22 -6.62 -2.33
CA SER A 587 19.68 -5.24 -2.52
C SER A 587 20.35 -4.63 -1.29
N ARG A 588 20.14 -5.19 -0.08
CA ARG A 588 20.61 -4.60 1.19
C ARG A 588 20.51 -5.56 2.37
N THR A 589 21.26 -5.24 3.44
CA THR A 589 21.18 -5.89 4.76
C THR A 589 20.70 -4.90 5.81
N LEU A 590 19.49 -5.09 6.33
CA LEU A 590 18.95 -4.27 7.41
C LEU A 590 19.04 -5.01 8.75
N GLN A 591 19.71 -4.41 9.73
CA GLN A 591 19.70 -4.92 11.11
C GLN A 591 18.72 -4.10 11.94
N ILE A 592 17.73 -4.75 12.56
CA ILE A 592 16.78 -4.11 13.47
C ILE A 592 17.00 -4.58 14.92
N GLU A 593 16.90 -3.66 15.86
CA GLU A 593 17.08 -3.84 17.30
C GLU A 593 16.01 -3.01 18.02
N SER A 594 15.50 -3.49 19.16
CA SER A 594 14.61 -2.69 20.01
C SER A 594 15.31 -2.35 21.31
N GLU A 595 14.98 -1.22 21.92
CA GLU A 595 15.57 -0.78 23.19
C GLU A 595 15.38 -1.79 24.34
N GLN A 596 14.26 -2.53 24.34
CA GLN A 596 13.91 -3.48 25.40
C GLN A 596 13.78 -4.90 24.88
N LYS A 597 14.35 -5.88 25.59
CA LYS A 597 14.30 -7.30 25.21
C LYS A 597 12.88 -7.84 25.03
N LEU A 598 11.92 -7.36 25.83
CA LEU A 598 10.53 -7.79 25.76
C LEU A 598 9.86 -7.40 24.43
N ASP A 599 10.15 -6.19 23.94
CA ASP A 599 9.66 -5.70 22.67
C ASP A 599 10.36 -6.41 21.50
N PHE A 600 11.68 -6.61 21.59
CA PHE A 600 12.46 -7.36 20.60
C PHE A 600 11.87 -8.75 20.33
N LEU A 601 11.55 -9.48 21.40
CA LEU A 601 10.99 -10.83 21.28
C LEU A 601 9.65 -10.81 20.53
N GLY A 602 8.82 -9.78 20.76
CA GLY A 602 7.55 -9.61 20.06
C GLY A 602 7.74 -9.28 18.57
N TRP A 603 8.64 -8.35 18.24
CA TRP A 603 8.99 -8.04 16.85
C TRP A 603 9.60 -9.24 16.12
N SER A 604 10.57 -9.92 16.75
CA SER A 604 11.22 -11.10 16.18
C SER A 604 10.21 -12.22 15.91
N ALA A 605 9.29 -12.47 16.84
CA ALA A 605 8.25 -13.49 16.66
C ALA A 605 7.28 -13.13 15.51
N ALA A 606 6.84 -11.86 15.44
CA ALA A 606 5.93 -11.41 14.40
C ALA A 606 6.57 -11.48 13.00
N ILE A 607 7.79 -10.95 12.84
CA ILE A 607 8.51 -10.99 11.56
C ILE A 607 8.82 -12.43 11.14
N LYS A 608 9.27 -13.30 12.06
CA LYS A 608 9.49 -14.72 11.77
C LYS A 608 8.21 -15.41 11.31
N LYS A 609 7.08 -15.10 11.94
CA LYS A 609 5.78 -15.64 11.55
C LYS A 609 5.38 -15.18 10.14
N SER A 610 5.60 -13.90 9.79
CA SER A 610 5.30 -13.37 8.45
C SER A 610 6.22 -13.94 7.34
N VAL A 611 7.43 -14.40 7.69
CA VAL A 611 8.38 -15.05 6.75
C VAL A 611 8.11 -16.55 6.59
N GLN A 612 7.51 -17.19 7.60
CA GLN A 612 7.18 -18.62 7.56
C GLN A 612 5.93 -18.86 6.71
N CYS A 613 6.03 -19.76 5.74
CA CYS A 613 4.92 -20.14 4.88
C CYS A 613 3.99 -21.13 5.61
N THR A 614 3.03 -20.63 6.37
CA THR A 614 1.99 -21.49 6.94
C THR A 614 0.75 -21.45 6.03
N GLY A 615 0.74 -22.27 4.97
CA GLY A 615 -0.45 -22.43 4.13
C GLY A 615 -0.15 -22.79 2.68
N ASN A 616 -1.22 -23.05 1.92
CA ASN A 616 -1.17 -23.37 0.50
C ASN A 616 -1.62 -22.17 -0.38
N ILE A 617 -1.73 -20.97 0.19
CA ILE A 617 -2.03 -19.75 -0.56
C ILE A 617 -0.78 -19.31 -1.33
N LEU A 618 -0.90 -19.16 -2.66
CA LEU A 618 0.23 -18.85 -3.55
C LEU A 618 0.89 -17.51 -3.21
N SER A 619 0.11 -16.48 -2.89
CA SER A 619 0.62 -15.14 -2.56
C SER A 619 1.36 -15.07 -1.22
N GLN A 620 1.20 -16.07 -0.35
CA GLN A 620 1.85 -16.13 0.97
C GLN A 620 3.15 -16.97 0.97
N GLN A 621 3.54 -17.51 -0.18
CA GLN A 621 4.77 -18.29 -0.30
C GLN A 621 6.01 -17.39 -0.21
N GLN A 622 7.16 -17.96 0.17
CA GLN A 622 8.46 -17.31 0.05
C GLN A 622 8.75 -17.10 -1.44
N LEU A 623 9.07 -15.88 -1.83
CA LEU A 623 9.23 -15.46 -3.21
C LEU A 623 10.69 -15.14 -3.54
N THR A 624 11.06 -15.35 -4.79
CA THR A 624 12.27 -14.79 -5.39
C THR A 624 12.05 -13.30 -5.72
N HIS A 625 13.12 -12.60 -6.11
CA HIS A 625 13.04 -11.22 -6.58
C HIS A 625 12.09 -11.05 -7.78
N LEU A 626 11.87 -12.11 -8.57
CA LEU A 626 10.96 -12.16 -9.72
C LEU A 626 9.50 -12.48 -9.37
N ASN A 627 9.12 -12.47 -8.08
CA ASN A 627 7.78 -12.85 -7.60
C ASN A 627 7.39 -14.31 -7.86
N VAL A 628 8.36 -15.21 -8.03
CA VAL A 628 8.10 -16.66 -8.18
C VAL A 628 8.34 -17.35 -6.83
N PRO A 629 7.47 -18.26 -6.37
CA PRO A 629 7.72 -19.02 -5.15
C PRO A 629 9.07 -19.76 -5.19
N VAL A 630 9.86 -19.66 -4.12
CA VAL A 630 11.19 -20.28 -4.00
C VAL A 630 11.12 -21.79 -4.22
N ILE A 631 10.06 -22.46 -3.76
CA ILE A 631 9.83 -23.89 -4.04
C ILE A 631 9.70 -24.17 -5.54
N VAL A 632 8.98 -23.33 -6.29
CA VAL A 632 8.80 -23.47 -7.74
C VAL A 632 10.13 -23.23 -8.44
N ASP A 633 10.81 -22.14 -8.09
CA ASP A 633 12.12 -21.77 -8.67
C ASP A 633 13.19 -22.84 -8.41
N CYS A 634 13.27 -23.37 -7.19
CA CYS A 634 14.20 -24.45 -6.82
C CYS A 634 13.90 -25.73 -7.60
N CYS A 635 12.63 -26.15 -7.67
CA CYS A 635 12.26 -27.37 -8.38
C CYS A 635 12.48 -27.24 -9.90
N ILE A 636 12.12 -26.09 -10.49
CA ILE A 636 12.36 -25.79 -11.89
C ILE A 636 13.86 -25.77 -12.19
N SER A 637 14.65 -25.05 -11.40
CA SER A 637 16.10 -24.94 -11.58
C SER A 637 16.79 -26.30 -11.46
N TYR A 638 16.38 -27.11 -10.49
CA TYR A 638 16.90 -28.48 -10.32
C TYR A 638 16.52 -29.37 -11.51
N THR A 639 15.25 -29.34 -11.93
CA THR A 639 14.77 -30.16 -13.05
C THR A 639 15.37 -29.70 -14.39
N ALA A 640 15.57 -28.40 -14.59
CA ALA A 640 16.27 -27.87 -15.76
C ALA A 640 17.75 -28.29 -15.80
N LYS A 641 18.36 -28.51 -14.63
CA LYS A 641 19.77 -28.89 -14.54
C LYS A 641 20.02 -30.39 -14.72
N TYR A 642 19.14 -31.24 -14.19
CA TYR A 642 19.35 -32.70 -14.15
C TYR A 642 18.27 -33.52 -14.88
N GLY A 643 17.13 -32.91 -15.21
CA GLY A 643 15.95 -33.61 -15.74
C GLY A 643 15.67 -33.43 -17.23
N LEU A 644 16.39 -32.54 -17.94
CA LEU A 644 16.12 -32.26 -19.36
C LEU A 644 16.31 -33.46 -20.29
N THR A 645 17.18 -34.40 -19.93
CA THR A 645 17.46 -35.64 -20.68
C THR A 645 16.77 -36.86 -20.09
N LEU A 646 16.07 -36.72 -18.97
CA LEU A 646 15.43 -37.84 -18.29
C LEU A 646 14.16 -38.26 -19.03
N GLU A 647 14.17 -39.49 -19.54
CA GLU A 647 13.03 -40.04 -20.26
C GLU A 647 11.77 -40.07 -19.38
N GLY A 648 10.70 -39.44 -19.85
CA GLY A 648 9.42 -39.39 -19.16
C GLY A 648 9.39 -38.43 -17.97
N ILE A 649 10.26 -37.40 -17.93
CA ILE A 649 10.22 -36.34 -16.91
C ILE A 649 8.80 -35.77 -16.76
N TYR A 650 8.36 -35.50 -15.52
CA TYR A 650 6.98 -35.17 -15.12
C TYR A 650 5.91 -36.26 -15.34
N ARG A 651 6.08 -37.22 -16.25
CA ARG A 651 5.18 -38.37 -16.41
C ARG A 651 5.47 -39.48 -15.41
N LYS A 652 6.75 -39.83 -15.22
CA LYS A 652 7.18 -40.82 -14.22
C LYS A 652 6.96 -40.27 -12.81
N SER A 653 6.52 -41.13 -11.90
CA SER A 653 6.24 -40.76 -10.50
C SER A 653 7.43 -41.11 -9.63
N GLY A 654 7.86 -40.15 -8.80
CA GLY A 654 8.76 -40.40 -7.68
C GLY A 654 8.09 -41.16 -6.53
N VAL A 655 8.85 -41.36 -5.46
CA VAL A 655 8.41 -42.03 -4.24
C VAL A 655 7.53 -41.08 -3.42
N ASN A 656 6.28 -41.46 -3.16
CA ASN A 656 5.30 -40.57 -2.51
C ASN A 656 5.72 -40.11 -1.10
N SER A 657 6.33 -41.00 -0.31
CA SER A 657 6.86 -40.64 1.01
C SER A 657 7.96 -39.58 0.89
N SER A 658 8.91 -39.75 -0.03
CA SER A 658 9.98 -38.79 -0.30
C SER A 658 9.44 -37.43 -0.76
N ILE A 659 8.46 -37.45 -1.68
CA ILE A 659 7.76 -36.23 -2.15
C ILE A 659 7.09 -35.50 -0.99
N THR A 660 6.39 -36.23 -0.13
CA THR A 660 5.66 -35.65 1.00
C THR A 660 6.63 -35.03 2.01
N THR A 661 7.68 -35.76 2.38
CA THR A 661 8.72 -35.26 3.29
C THR A 661 9.43 -34.03 2.72
N LEU A 662 9.85 -34.06 1.45
CA LEU A 662 10.52 -32.92 0.82
C LEU A 662 9.61 -31.70 0.72
N LEU A 663 8.33 -31.89 0.38
CA LEU A 663 7.34 -30.81 0.35
C LEU A 663 7.10 -30.21 1.75
N GLU A 664 7.10 -31.01 2.82
CA GLU A 664 7.01 -30.51 4.19
C GLU A 664 8.24 -29.67 4.58
N VAL A 665 9.45 -30.08 4.18
CA VAL A 665 10.67 -29.28 4.39
C VAL A 665 10.57 -27.94 3.65
N PHE A 666 10.09 -27.93 2.41
CA PHE A 666 9.84 -26.68 1.67
C PHE A 666 8.78 -25.79 2.33
N ARG A 667 7.69 -26.37 2.85
CA ARG A 667 6.64 -25.62 3.56
C ARG A 667 7.15 -24.98 4.86
N GLN A 668 8.14 -25.59 5.51
CA GLN A 668 8.76 -25.01 6.71
C GLN A 668 9.64 -23.79 6.40
N ASP A 669 10.61 -23.95 5.48
CA ASP A 669 11.49 -22.86 5.04
C ASP A 669 12.14 -23.18 3.68
N ALA A 670 11.49 -22.80 2.59
CA ALA A 670 11.93 -23.10 1.23
C ALA A 670 13.33 -22.56 0.92
N ARG A 671 13.74 -21.44 1.50
CA ARG A 671 15.07 -20.82 1.29
C ARG A 671 16.22 -21.62 1.89
N ARG A 672 15.95 -22.49 2.88
CA ARG A 672 16.98 -23.37 3.47
C ARG A 672 17.16 -24.67 2.71
N VAL A 673 16.22 -25.01 1.82
CA VAL A 673 16.32 -26.22 1.03
C VAL A 673 17.45 -26.08 0.01
N ARG A 674 18.31 -27.08 -0.04
CA ARG A 674 19.40 -27.19 -1.02
C ARG A 674 19.25 -28.54 -1.69
N LEU A 675 18.80 -28.52 -2.95
CA LEU A 675 18.64 -29.73 -3.74
C LEU A 675 19.99 -30.13 -4.34
N CYS A 676 20.38 -31.38 -4.15
CA CYS A 676 21.62 -31.98 -4.62
C CYS A 676 21.35 -33.36 -5.25
N GLU A 677 22.17 -33.71 -6.25
CA GLU A 677 22.04 -34.96 -7.03
C GLU A 677 22.26 -36.22 -6.19
N GLU A 678 23.03 -36.11 -5.11
CA GLU A 678 23.34 -37.23 -4.20
C GLU A 678 22.17 -37.61 -3.29
N ASP A 679 21.39 -36.63 -2.84
CA ASP A 679 20.31 -36.84 -1.85
C ASP A 679 18.90 -36.77 -2.44
N HIS A 680 18.72 -36.21 -3.65
CA HIS A 680 17.40 -35.93 -4.22
C HIS A 680 17.24 -36.43 -5.66
N ASN A 681 16.30 -37.35 -5.88
CA ASN A 681 15.98 -37.82 -7.23
C ASN A 681 15.16 -36.76 -8.01
N VAL A 682 15.38 -36.71 -9.33
CA VAL A 682 14.67 -35.76 -10.21
C VAL A 682 13.16 -36.05 -10.24
N GLU A 683 12.77 -37.33 -10.22
CA GLU A 683 11.36 -37.75 -10.19
C GLU A 683 10.64 -37.27 -8.93
N ASP A 684 11.32 -37.30 -7.78
CA ASP A 684 10.79 -36.83 -6.50
C ASP A 684 10.59 -35.30 -6.54
N VAL A 685 11.60 -34.55 -7.00
CA VAL A 685 11.51 -33.09 -7.14
C VAL A 685 10.43 -32.68 -8.14
N SER A 686 10.30 -33.38 -9.27
CA SER A 686 9.22 -33.17 -10.24
C SER A 686 7.84 -33.46 -9.64
N GLY A 687 7.76 -34.45 -8.73
CA GLY A 687 6.58 -34.79 -7.96
C GLY A 687 6.20 -33.70 -6.96
N VAL A 688 7.18 -33.10 -6.27
CA VAL A 688 6.99 -31.96 -5.37
C VAL A 688 6.41 -30.77 -6.13
N LEU A 689 6.96 -30.41 -7.31
CA LEU A 689 6.45 -29.30 -8.10
C LEU A 689 4.98 -29.48 -8.50
N LYS A 690 4.62 -30.67 -9.00
CA LYS A 690 3.23 -31.00 -9.37
C LYS A 690 2.31 -30.94 -8.14
N ARG A 691 2.75 -31.51 -7.02
CA ARG A 691 1.95 -31.54 -5.79
C ARG A 691 1.77 -30.15 -5.20
N PHE A 692 2.77 -29.28 -5.29
CA PHE A 692 2.66 -27.88 -4.88
C PHE A 692 1.50 -27.17 -5.59
N PHE A 693 1.44 -27.23 -6.94
CA PHE A 693 0.36 -26.59 -7.70
C PHE A 693 -1.01 -27.22 -7.42
N ARG A 694 -1.06 -28.55 -7.28
CA ARG A 694 -2.31 -29.25 -6.97
C ARG A 694 -2.85 -28.93 -5.57
N ASP A 695 -1.95 -28.77 -4.60
CA ASP A 695 -2.31 -28.53 -3.20
C ASP A 695 -2.63 -27.05 -2.91
N LEU A 696 -2.45 -26.12 -3.87
CA LEU A 696 -2.80 -24.70 -3.69
C LEU A 696 -4.26 -24.52 -3.28
N GLU A 697 -4.55 -23.56 -2.39
CA GLU A 697 -5.93 -23.28 -1.95
C GLU A 697 -6.83 -22.79 -3.09
N ASP A 698 -6.26 -22.05 -4.03
CA ASP A 698 -6.90 -21.65 -5.28
C ASP A 698 -5.96 -21.97 -6.45
N SER A 699 -6.53 -22.40 -7.57
CA SER A 699 -5.79 -22.74 -8.78
C SER A 699 -4.91 -21.56 -9.25
N ILE A 700 -3.82 -21.84 -9.97
CA ILE A 700 -2.93 -20.78 -10.48
C ILE A 700 -3.68 -19.79 -11.38
N PHE A 701 -4.74 -20.24 -12.06
CA PHE A 701 -5.59 -19.43 -12.93
C PHE A 701 -6.69 -18.68 -12.18
N THR A 702 -6.81 -18.86 -10.86
CA THR A 702 -7.90 -18.44 -9.98
C THR A 702 -9.25 -19.06 -10.35
N SER A 703 -10.01 -19.51 -9.36
CA SER A 703 -11.31 -20.15 -9.58
C SER A 703 -12.33 -19.21 -10.23
N GLN A 704 -12.21 -17.90 -10.01
CA GLN A 704 -13.04 -16.88 -10.66
C GLN A 704 -12.76 -16.75 -12.17
N ALA A 705 -11.49 -16.78 -12.60
CA ALA A 705 -11.13 -16.60 -14.01
C ALA A 705 -11.04 -17.93 -14.79
N SER A 706 -10.93 -19.08 -14.12
CA SER A 706 -10.80 -20.41 -14.72
C SER A 706 -11.81 -20.69 -15.87
N PRO A 707 -13.12 -20.34 -15.76
CA PRO A 707 -14.05 -20.53 -16.88
C PRO A 707 -13.70 -19.73 -18.15
N GLN A 708 -13.11 -18.54 -18.00
CA GLN A 708 -12.71 -17.69 -19.13
C GLN A 708 -11.47 -18.27 -19.83
N TRP A 709 -10.53 -18.81 -19.06
CA TRP A 709 -9.37 -19.54 -19.59
C TRP A 709 -9.82 -20.75 -20.41
N LEU A 710 -10.68 -21.60 -19.84
CA LEU A 710 -11.22 -22.78 -20.53
C LEU A 710 -12.11 -22.43 -21.74
N GLY A 711 -12.78 -21.28 -21.69
CA GLY A 711 -13.61 -20.76 -22.77
C GLY A 711 -12.82 -20.17 -23.95
N THR A 712 -11.54 -19.82 -23.76
CA THR A 712 -10.72 -19.19 -24.81
C THR A 712 -10.54 -20.11 -26.02
N TYR A 713 -10.55 -21.42 -25.80
CA TYR A 713 -10.47 -22.42 -26.87
C TYR A 713 -11.68 -22.41 -27.83
N THR A 714 -12.81 -21.79 -27.47
CA THR A 714 -13.97 -21.65 -28.36
C THR A 714 -13.73 -20.68 -29.53
N ILE A 715 -12.70 -19.82 -29.43
CA ILE A 715 -12.31 -18.88 -30.47
C ILE A 715 -11.60 -19.64 -31.59
N ARG A 716 -12.05 -19.45 -32.84
CA ARG A 716 -11.54 -20.20 -34.00
C ARG A 716 -10.14 -19.78 -34.45
N GLU A 717 -9.81 -18.49 -34.31
CA GLU A 717 -8.56 -17.94 -34.83
C GLU A 717 -7.44 -18.00 -33.77
N VAL A 718 -6.28 -18.56 -34.13
CA VAL A 718 -5.13 -18.73 -33.21
C VAL A 718 -4.57 -17.38 -32.75
N SER A 719 -4.52 -16.38 -33.64
CA SER A 719 -4.08 -15.02 -33.35
C SER A 719 -4.98 -14.35 -32.29
N GLN A 720 -6.31 -14.46 -32.46
CA GLN A 720 -7.29 -13.93 -31.51
C GLN A 720 -7.23 -14.66 -30.16
N ARG A 721 -6.98 -15.98 -30.17
CA ARG A 721 -6.72 -16.74 -28.93
C ARG A 721 -5.49 -16.24 -28.20
N ALA A 722 -4.38 -15.98 -28.90
CA ALA A 722 -3.17 -15.44 -28.30
C ALA A 722 -3.42 -14.06 -27.64
N VAL A 723 -4.16 -13.17 -28.32
CA VAL A 723 -4.58 -11.87 -27.75
C VAL A 723 -5.46 -12.05 -26.52
N GLN A 724 -6.40 -13.00 -26.54
CA GLN A 724 -7.25 -13.31 -25.39
C GLN A 724 -6.42 -13.83 -24.21
N TYR A 725 -5.46 -14.72 -24.43
CA TYR A 725 -4.55 -15.18 -23.38
C TYR A 725 -3.70 -14.05 -22.82
N GLN A 726 -3.19 -13.13 -23.66
CA GLN A 726 -2.46 -11.94 -23.19
C GLN A 726 -3.32 -11.03 -22.32
N SER A 727 -4.60 -10.85 -22.68
CA SER A 727 -5.57 -10.10 -21.87
C SER A 727 -5.78 -10.76 -20.52
N LEU A 728 -6.01 -12.08 -20.49
CA LEU A 728 -6.16 -12.85 -19.26
C LEU A 728 -4.89 -12.83 -18.39
N LEU A 729 -3.69 -12.93 -18.99
CA LEU A 729 -2.42 -12.79 -18.28
C LEU A 729 -2.25 -11.40 -17.65
N SER A 730 -2.83 -10.36 -18.25
CA SER A 730 -2.71 -8.98 -17.77
C SER A 730 -3.63 -8.70 -16.58
N SER A 731 -4.73 -9.45 -16.44
CA SER A 731 -5.64 -9.36 -15.29
C SER A 731 -5.28 -10.30 -14.12
N MET A 732 -4.31 -11.22 -14.31
CA MET A 732 -3.86 -12.13 -13.26
C MET A 732 -3.10 -11.41 -12.14
N PRO A 733 -3.21 -11.89 -10.88
CA PRO A 733 -2.36 -11.42 -9.80
C PRO A 733 -0.86 -11.55 -10.12
N PRO A 734 0.01 -10.62 -9.67
CA PRO A 734 1.42 -10.59 -10.07
C PRO A 734 2.19 -11.88 -9.80
N VAL A 735 1.97 -12.51 -8.63
CA VAL A 735 2.61 -13.78 -8.25
C VAL A 735 2.12 -14.92 -9.14
N ASN A 736 0.81 -15.01 -9.40
CA ASN A 736 0.23 -16.03 -10.29
C ASN A 736 0.79 -15.91 -11.72
N LYS A 737 0.84 -14.69 -12.26
CA LYS A 737 1.39 -14.41 -13.60
C LYS A 737 2.86 -14.80 -13.69
N ALA A 738 3.70 -14.35 -12.76
CA ALA A 738 5.12 -14.66 -12.74
C ALA A 738 5.39 -16.17 -12.58
N THR A 739 4.63 -16.83 -11.69
CA THR A 739 4.74 -18.28 -11.46
C THR A 739 4.32 -19.07 -12.69
N LEU A 740 3.21 -18.69 -13.33
CA LEU A 740 2.74 -19.32 -14.56
C LEU A 740 3.76 -19.14 -15.68
N GLN A 741 4.28 -17.92 -15.87
CA GLN A 741 5.30 -17.64 -16.88
C GLN A 741 6.57 -18.46 -16.66
N ALA A 742 7.06 -18.57 -15.42
CA ALA A 742 8.23 -19.38 -15.10
C ALA A 742 8.00 -20.87 -15.37
N LEU A 743 6.83 -21.39 -15.00
CA LEU A 743 6.46 -22.78 -15.26
C LEU A 743 6.32 -23.06 -16.76
N ILE A 744 5.57 -22.25 -17.51
CA ILE A 744 5.36 -22.46 -18.94
C ILE A 744 6.68 -22.32 -19.70
N ASN A 745 7.56 -21.39 -19.32
CA ASN A 745 8.91 -21.31 -19.86
C ASN A 745 9.66 -22.63 -19.66
N HIS A 746 9.65 -23.17 -18.44
CA HIS A 746 10.32 -24.42 -18.13
C HIS A 746 9.78 -25.61 -18.94
N LEU A 747 8.45 -25.73 -19.08
CA LEU A 747 7.81 -26.78 -19.88
C LEU A 747 8.09 -26.59 -21.39
N HIS A 748 8.14 -25.36 -21.87
CA HIS A 748 8.53 -25.01 -23.23
C HIS A 748 10.00 -25.36 -23.52
N CYS A 749 10.89 -25.21 -22.54
CA CYS A 749 12.27 -25.71 -22.65
C CYS A 749 12.31 -27.23 -22.70
N ILE A 750 11.56 -27.95 -21.86
CA ILE A 750 11.58 -29.43 -21.85
C ILE A 750 11.11 -30.03 -23.17
N GLN A 751 10.05 -29.49 -23.78
CA GLN A 751 9.54 -30.03 -25.04
C GLN A 751 10.52 -29.84 -26.21
N HIS A 752 11.45 -28.88 -26.14
CA HIS A 752 12.54 -28.74 -27.11
C HIS A 752 13.60 -29.86 -27.06
N PHE A 753 13.55 -30.72 -26.04
CA PHE A 753 14.39 -31.92 -25.89
C PHE A 753 13.55 -33.21 -25.94
N ALA A 754 12.33 -33.15 -26.52
CA ALA A 754 11.43 -34.29 -26.61
C ALA A 754 12.01 -35.47 -27.41
N ASP A 755 13.00 -35.23 -28.28
CA ASP A 755 13.76 -36.27 -28.97
C ASP A 755 14.57 -37.17 -28.00
N ILE A 756 14.96 -36.62 -26.85
CA ILE A 756 15.71 -37.33 -25.81
C ILE A 756 14.77 -37.76 -24.68
N ASN A 757 14.06 -36.81 -24.08
CA ASN A 757 13.25 -37.04 -22.88
C ASN A 757 11.84 -37.62 -23.16
N GLN A 758 11.42 -37.71 -24.42
CA GLN A 758 10.12 -38.26 -24.86
C GLN A 758 8.89 -37.47 -24.37
N MET A 759 9.06 -36.24 -23.91
CA MET A 759 8.00 -35.37 -23.39
C MET A 759 7.67 -34.23 -24.36
N SER A 760 6.77 -34.50 -25.31
CA SER A 760 6.21 -33.49 -26.21
C SER A 760 5.29 -32.49 -25.49
N GLN A 761 4.97 -31.36 -26.15
CA GLN A 761 4.01 -30.38 -25.63
C GLN A 761 2.67 -31.01 -25.21
N TYR A 762 2.16 -31.95 -26.01
CA TYR A 762 0.92 -32.69 -25.74
C TYR A 762 1.04 -33.56 -24.48
N ASN A 763 2.16 -34.29 -24.34
CA ASN A 763 2.40 -35.15 -23.18
C ASN A 763 2.51 -34.34 -21.88
N LEU A 764 3.18 -33.17 -21.93
CA LEU A 764 3.29 -32.27 -20.78
C LEU A 764 1.93 -31.65 -20.42
N ALA A 765 1.14 -31.27 -21.41
CA ALA A 765 -0.17 -30.68 -21.24
C ALA A 765 -1.17 -31.62 -20.55
N ILE A 766 -1.14 -32.92 -20.88
CA ILE A 766 -1.96 -33.94 -20.18
C ILE A 766 -1.60 -34.04 -18.69
N VAL A 767 -0.33 -33.86 -18.34
CA VAL A 767 0.12 -33.93 -16.94
C VAL A 767 -0.23 -32.65 -16.18
N PHE A 768 0.05 -31.48 -16.79
CA PHE A 768 -0.10 -30.19 -16.11
C PHE A 768 -1.49 -29.57 -16.22
N GLY A 769 -2.30 -29.90 -17.23
CA GLY A 769 -3.68 -29.41 -17.37
C GLY A 769 -4.53 -29.66 -16.12
N PRO A 770 -4.72 -30.93 -15.71
CA PRO A 770 -5.42 -31.28 -14.47
C PRO A 770 -4.78 -30.69 -13.21
N THR A 771 -3.46 -30.59 -13.19
CA THR A 771 -2.67 -30.11 -12.04
C THR A 771 -2.86 -28.61 -11.81
N LEU A 772 -2.80 -27.80 -12.87
CA LEU A 772 -2.86 -26.33 -12.77
C LEU A 772 -4.28 -25.80 -12.64
N PHE A 773 -5.26 -26.46 -13.27
CA PHE A 773 -6.68 -26.12 -13.13
C PHE A 773 -7.37 -26.84 -11.97
N GLN A 774 -6.70 -27.78 -11.30
CA GLN A 774 -7.26 -28.57 -10.19
C GLN A 774 -8.57 -29.30 -10.57
N THR A 775 -8.66 -29.79 -11.81
CA THR A 775 -9.89 -30.42 -12.35
C THR A 775 -9.93 -31.94 -12.19
N ASP A 776 -8.91 -32.55 -11.58
CA ASP A 776 -8.73 -34.01 -11.46
C ASP A 776 -8.89 -34.78 -12.79
N GLY A 777 -8.62 -34.11 -13.92
CA GLY A 777 -8.73 -34.70 -15.26
C GLY A 777 -10.15 -34.82 -15.79
N ARG A 778 -11.15 -34.22 -15.11
CA ARG A 778 -12.56 -34.25 -15.54
C ARG A 778 -12.84 -33.34 -16.74
N ASP A 779 -12.01 -32.32 -16.96
CA ASP A 779 -12.16 -31.37 -18.06
C ASP A 779 -10.96 -31.45 -19.02
N SER A 780 -11.19 -32.01 -20.21
CA SER A 780 -10.15 -32.14 -21.24
C SER A 780 -9.68 -30.79 -21.78
N ARG A 781 -10.48 -29.72 -21.65
CA ARG A 781 -10.12 -28.36 -22.09
C ARG A 781 -8.96 -27.79 -21.29
N ALA A 782 -8.80 -28.21 -20.02
CA ALA A 782 -7.67 -27.79 -19.19
C ALA A 782 -6.32 -28.18 -19.81
N SER A 783 -6.24 -29.39 -20.39
CA SER A 783 -5.04 -29.84 -21.08
C SER A 783 -4.81 -29.05 -22.37
N GLN A 784 -5.87 -28.76 -23.13
CA GLN A 784 -5.78 -27.98 -24.38
C GLN A 784 -5.25 -26.56 -24.14
N VAL A 785 -5.72 -25.87 -23.10
CA VAL A 785 -5.22 -24.53 -22.76
C VAL A 785 -3.72 -24.58 -22.41
N VAL A 786 -3.30 -25.54 -21.59
CA VAL A 786 -1.87 -25.68 -21.24
C VAL A 786 -1.02 -26.04 -22.46
N GLU A 787 -1.53 -26.88 -23.36
CA GLU A 787 -0.85 -27.19 -24.63
C GLU A 787 -0.61 -25.93 -25.47
N GLU A 788 -1.60 -25.06 -25.59
CA GLU A 788 -1.46 -23.79 -26.33
C GLU A 788 -0.50 -22.81 -25.67
N LEU A 789 -0.51 -22.74 -24.34
CA LEU A 789 0.43 -21.91 -23.57
C LEU A 789 1.88 -22.36 -23.78
N ILE A 790 2.13 -23.67 -23.79
CA ILE A 790 3.45 -24.23 -24.06
C ILE A 790 3.84 -24.00 -25.53
N GLY A 791 2.95 -24.30 -26.47
CA GLY A 791 3.25 -24.22 -27.91
C GLY A 791 3.48 -22.80 -28.42
N HIS A 792 2.74 -21.82 -27.88
CA HIS A 792 2.82 -20.41 -28.31
C HIS A 792 3.44 -19.50 -27.24
N TYR A 793 4.34 -20.04 -26.41
CA TYR A 793 4.97 -19.33 -25.29
C TYR A 793 5.56 -17.96 -25.70
N VAL A 794 6.33 -17.92 -26.79
CA VAL A 794 6.98 -16.69 -27.29
C VAL A 794 5.96 -15.59 -27.59
N THR A 795 4.87 -15.93 -28.28
CA THR A 795 3.81 -14.98 -28.64
C THR A 795 2.99 -14.56 -27.43
N ILE A 796 2.54 -15.52 -26.62
CA ILE A 796 1.62 -15.27 -25.50
C ILE A 796 2.30 -14.49 -24.37
N PHE A 797 3.57 -14.79 -24.07
CA PHE A 797 4.34 -14.12 -23.00
C PHE A 797 5.28 -13.02 -23.51
N SER A 798 5.23 -12.70 -24.82
CA SER A 798 6.03 -11.63 -25.45
C SER A 798 7.53 -11.77 -25.18
N VAL A 799 8.06 -12.98 -25.35
CA VAL A 799 9.48 -13.30 -25.10
C VAL A 799 10.31 -13.02 -26.34
N ASN A 800 11.56 -12.59 -26.16
CA ASN A 800 12.49 -12.43 -27.27
C ASN A 800 12.92 -13.82 -27.79
N GLU A 801 12.44 -14.17 -28.98
CA GLU A 801 12.71 -15.45 -29.64
C GLU A 801 14.21 -15.71 -29.85
N GLN A 802 14.98 -14.67 -30.19
CA GLN A 802 16.42 -14.81 -30.45
C GLN A 802 17.20 -15.18 -29.17
N GLU A 803 16.85 -14.56 -28.05
CA GLU A 803 17.50 -14.83 -26.76
C GLU A 803 17.13 -16.23 -26.25
N LEU A 804 15.85 -16.62 -26.37
CA LEU A 804 15.40 -17.96 -25.98
C LEU A 804 16.07 -19.04 -26.82
N GLN A 805 16.16 -18.84 -28.14
CA GLN A 805 16.81 -19.77 -29.05
C GLN A 805 18.30 -19.95 -28.71
N LYS A 806 19.00 -18.85 -28.43
CA LYS A 806 20.40 -18.87 -28.01
C LYS A 806 20.59 -19.68 -26.71
N GLN A 807 19.73 -19.47 -25.72
CA GLN A 807 19.77 -20.23 -24.46
C GLN A 807 19.53 -21.73 -24.69
N LEU A 808 18.58 -22.10 -25.54
CA LEU A 808 18.31 -23.51 -25.87
C LEU A 808 19.49 -24.18 -26.60
N GLU A 809 20.16 -23.45 -27.48
CA GLU A 809 21.37 -23.92 -28.17
C GLU A 809 22.53 -24.13 -27.21
N GLU A 810 22.75 -23.20 -26.28
CA GLU A 810 23.74 -23.32 -25.21
C GLU A 810 23.47 -24.56 -24.34
N ILE A 811 22.22 -24.77 -23.93
CA ILE A 811 21.81 -25.95 -23.14
C ILE A 811 22.04 -27.25 -23.94
N ARG A 812 21.68 -27.28 -25.24
CA ARG A 812 21.95 -28.43 -26.12
C ARG A 812 23.44 -28.75 -26.22
N LEU A 813 24.28 -27.72 -26.31
CA LEU A 813 25.74 -27.88 -26.32
C LEU A 813 26.25 -28.44 -24.99
N ILE A 814 25.76 -27.91 -23.86
CA ILE A 814 26.11 -28.39 -22.52
C ILE A 814 25.75 -29.87 -22.35
N ILE A 815 24.54 -30.28 -22.73
CA ILE A 815 24.09 -31.68 -22.67
C ILE A 815 24.97 -32.58 -23.54
N LYS A 816 25.31 -32.16 -24.76
CA LYS A 816 26.21 -32.90 -25.66
C LYS A 816 27.62 -33.05 -25.08
N LEU A 817 28.12 -32.05 -24.35
CA LEU A 817 29.43 -32.09 -23.69
C LEU A 817 29.41 -32.97 -22.44
N GLN A 818 28.32 -32.98 -21.67
CA GLN A 818 28.12 -33.84 -20.50
C GLN A 818 28.06 -35.34 -20.89
N GLY A 819 27.46 -35.68 -22.04
CA GLY A 819 27.41 -37.05 -22.57
C GLY A 819 28.76 -37.64 -22.99
N LYS A 820 29.84 -36.85 -23.06
CA LYS A 820 31.20 -37.29 -23.42
C LYS A 820 32.13 -37.51 -22.21
N GLY A 821 31.60 -37.61 -21.00
CA GLY A 821 32.39 -37.94 -19.79
C GLY A 821 33.20 -36.78 -19.21
N VAL A 822 32.89 -35.53 -19.58
CA VAL A 822 33.49 -34.34 -18.94
C VAL A 822 32.74 -34.07 -17.65
N LYS A 823 33.40 -34.21 -16.50
CA LYS A 823 32.86 -33.84 -15.19
C LYS A 823 32.52 -32.34 -15.17
N GLN A 824 31.22 -32.07 -15.00
CA GLN A 824 30.55 -30.81 -14.61
C GLN A 824 31.35 -29.50 -14.76
N ILE A 825 30.96 -28.66 -15.72
CA ILE A 825 31.02 -27.21 -15.56
C ILE A 825 29.66 -26.78 -14.96
N LYS A 826 29.64 -26.50 -13.66
CA LYS A 826 28.61 -25.71 -12.94
C LYS A 826 29.32 -24.41 -12.54
N SER A 827 28.74 -23.22 -12.66
CA SER A 827 27.76 -22.65 -11.72
C SER A 827 27.67 -21.10 -11.90
N PRO A 828 26.75 -20.38 -11.21
CA PRO A 828 26.50 -18.95 -11.43
C PRO A 828 27.69 -18.09 -10.99
N HIS A 829 28.01 -17.07 -11.76
CA HIS A 829 29.10 -16.15 -11.44
C HIS A 829 28.64 -15.10 -10.43
N ILE A 830 29.40 -14.91 -9.34
CA ILE A 830 29.26 -13.75 -8.46
C ILE A 830 30.23 -12.67 -8.92
N ILE A 831 29.76 -11.43 -9.04
CA ILE A 831 30.62 -10.28 -9.32
C ILE A 831 31.17 -9.79 -7.97
N CYS A 832 32.50 -9.76 -7.83
CA CYS A 832 33.19 -9.32 -6.63
C CYS A 832 34.19 -8.22 -6.98
N THR A 833 34.32 -7.22 -6.11
CA THR A 833 35.36 -6.19 -6.20
C THR A 833 36.63 -6.70 -5.56
N VAL A 834 37.73 -6.65 -6.32
CA VAL A 834 39.08 -7.02 -5.88
C VAL A 834 39.99 -5.82 -6.11
N TYR A 835 40.79 -5.48 -5.13
CA TYR A 835 41.72 -4.35 -5.20
C TYR A 835 43.10 -4.82 -5.64
N LEU A 836 43.80 -4.01 -6.45
CA LEU A 836 45.17 -4.26 -6.87
C LEU A 836 46.15 -3.38 -6.07
N GLU A 837 47.12 -4.01 -5.41
CA GLU A 837 48.15 -3.42 -4.52
C GLU A 837 47.59 -2.68 -3.29
N GLU A 838 46.73 -1.69 -3.46
CA GLU A 838 46.14 -0.86 -2.41
C GLU A 838 44.64 -0.61 -2.64
N ARG A 839 43.92 -0.18 -1.58
CA ARG A 839 42.50 0.14 -1.66
C ARG A 839 42.29 1.61 -2.06
N GLU A 840 42.43 1.88 -3.35
CA GLU A 840 42.07 3.15 -3.98
C GLU A 840 41.03 2.92 -5.09
N GLU A 841 40.15 3.88 -5.35
CA GLU A 841 39.13 3.79 -6.42
C GLU A 841 39.76 3.52 -7.81
N THR A 842 40.99 3.98 -8.01
CA THR A 842 41.80 3.77 -9.23
C THR A 842 42.29 2.33 -9.39
N CYS A 843 42.26 1.53 -8.33
CA CYS A 843 42.81 0.18 -8.24
C CYS A 843 41.72 -0.91 -8.11
N GLU A 844 40.44 -0.54 -8.23
CA GLU A 844 39.30 -1.46 -8.19
C GLU A 844 39.17 -2.29 -9.47
N GLN A 845 39.00 -3.61 -9.32
CA GLN A 845 38.72 -4.53 -10.41
C GLN A 845 37.49 -5.36 -10.08
N HIS A 846 36.44 -5.24 -10.90
CA HIS A 846 35.25 -6.06 -10.75
C HIS A 846 35.37 -7.35 -11.55
N VAL A 847 35.38 -8.49 -10.84
CA VAL A 847 35.62 -9.80 -11.43
C VAL A 847 34.47 -10.75 -11.19
N LYS A 848 34.06 -11.43 -12.26
CA LYS A 848 33.16 -12.59 -12.20
C LYS A 848 33.91 -13.80 -11.67
N ILE A 849 33.47 -14.33 -10.54
CA ILE A 849 34.08 -15.46 -9.82
C ILE A 849 33.13 -16.66 -9.90
N PRO A 850 33.50 -17.74 -10.63
CA PRO A 850 32.79 -19.01 -10.60
C PRO A 850 33.07 -19.79 -9.31
N ASP A 851 32.17 -20.73 -8.96
CA ASP A 851 32.25 -21.58 -7.75
C ASP A 851 33.59 -22.30 -7.56
N ASN A 852 34.30 -22.60 -8.65
CA ASN A 852 35.55 -23.34 -8.63
C ASN A 852 36.81 -22.47 -8.77
N MET A 853 36.71 -21.14 -8.86
CA MET A 853 37.89 -20.29 -9.02
C MET A 853 38.79 -20.34 -7.79
N THR A 854 40.07 -20.59 -8.02
CA THR A 854 41.15 -20.60 -7.02
C THR A 854 41.77 -19.21 -6.86
N ALA A 855 42.45 -18.97 -5.74
CA ALA A 855 43.19 -17.74 -5.52
C ALA A 855 44.26 -17.50 -6.61
N ALA A 856 44.92 -18.54 -7.11
CA ALA A 856 45.87 -18.43 -8.22
C ALA A 856 45.23 -17.93 -9.51
N GLU A 857 44.11 -18.53 -9.92
CA GLU A 857 43.36 -18.15 -11.12
C GLU A 857 42.84 -16.71 -11.02
N LEU A 858 42.41 -16.29 -9.81
CA LEU A 858 42.01 -14.91 -9.57
C LEU A 858 43.18 -13.93 -9.75
N VAL A 859 44.36 -14.24 -9.19
CA VAL A 859 45.56 -13.40 -9.34
C VAL A 859 45.93 -13.25 -10.81
N VAL A 860 46.00 -14.34 -11.57
CA VAL A 860 46.30 -14.31 -13.01
C VAL A 860 45.29 -13.45 -13.77
N LYS A 861 44.00 -13.60 -13.46
CA LYS A 861 42.92 -12.85 -14.10
C LYS A 861 43.01 -11.34 -13.83
N ILE A 862 43.27 -10.94 -12.59
CA ILE A 862 43.44 -9.54 -12.19
C ILE A 862 44.66 -8.93 -12.87
N LEU A 863 45.80 -9.61 -12.85
CA LEU A 863 47.02 -9.12 -13.51
C LEU A 863 46.86 -8.97 -15.02
N ALA A 864 46.15 -9.91 -15.67
CA ALA A 864 45.83 -9.83 -17.09
C ALA A 864 44.92 -8.63 -17.42
N GLN A 865 43.88 -8.38 -16.59
CA GLN A 865 42.99 -7.22 -16.75
C GLN A 865 43.73 -5.89 -16.57
N SER A 866 44.68 -5.84 -15.64
CA SER A 866 45.51 -4.67 -15.37
C SER A 866 46.76 -4.55 -16.27
N LYS A 867 46.92 -5.46 -17.26
CA LYS A 867 48.04 -5.51 -18.22
C LYS A 867 49.43 -5.59 -17.57
N ILE A 868 49.53 -6.23 -16.40
CA ILE A 868 50.80 -6.45 -15.70
C ILE A 868 51.40 -7.77 -16.18
N SER A 869 52.61 -7.72 -16.73
CA SER A 869 53.34 -8.92 -17.15
C SER A 869 54.01 -9.57 -15.95
N LEU A 870 53.85 -10.89 -15.81
CA LEU A 870 54.50 -11.66 -14.73
C LEU A 870 56.01 -11.69 -14.95
N ASN A 871 56.75 -11.17 -13.99
CA ASN A 871 58.21 -11.33 -13.90
C ASN A 871 58.52 -12.54 -13.01
N GLU A 872 59.42 -13.43 -13.41
CA GLU A 872 59.86 -14.60 -12.61
C GLU A 872 60.40 -14.20 -11.23
N GLN A 873 60.81 -12.93 -11.06
CA GLN A 873 61.30 -12.42 -9.79
C GLN A 873 60.21 -11.86 -8.85
N GLU A 874 58.94 -11.80 -9.23
CA GLU A 874 57.87 -11.23 -8.37
C GLU A 874 56.80 -12.27 -8.01
N CYS A 875 56.58 -12.49 -6.72
CA CYS A 875 55.53 -13.38 -6.23
C CYS A 875 54.24 -12.58 -6.00
N TRP A 876 53.17 -12.87 -6.74
CA TRP A 876 51.86 -12.23 -6.57
C TRP A 876 50.89 -13.16 -5.84
N SER A 877 50.18 -12.66 -4.84
CA SER A 877 49.23 -13.46 -4.06
C SER A 877 47.94 -12.69 -3.81
N CYS A 878 46.85 -13.43 -3.57
CA CYS A 878 45.60 -12.88 -3.10
C CYS A 878 45.59 -12.88 -1.57
N PHE A 879 45.11 -11.81 -0.97
CA PHE A 879 45.05 -11.58 0.46
C PHE A 879 43.62 -11.26 0.88
N GLU A 880 43.23 -11.82 2.03
CA GLU A 880 42.09 -11.38 2.81
C GLU A 880 42.58 -10.31 3.80
N MET A 881 42.19 -9.06 3.62
CA MET A 881 42.62 -7.94 4.47
C MET A 881 41.47 -7.47 5.38
N ASN A 882 41.77 -7.30 6.67
CA ASN A 882 40.87 -6.68 7.64
C ASN A 882 41.42 -5.30 8.02
N GLU A 883 40.79 -4.25 7.50
CA GLU A 883 41.27 -2.87 7.66
C GLU A 883 41.21 -2.37 9.09
N ARG A 884 40.11 -2.69 9.80
CA ARG A 884 39.91 -2.23 11.17
C ARG A 884 40.97 -2.77 12.13
N GLU A 885 41.54 -3.93 11.80
CA GLU A 885 42.54 -4.59 12.61
C GLU A 885 43.97 -4.43 12.06
N GLY A 886 44.11 -3.94 10.82
CA GLY A 886 45.41 -3.84 10.16
C GLY A 886 46.09 -5.20 9.98
N THR A 887 45.29 -6.24 9.74
CA THR A 887 45.78 -7.63 9.61
C THR A 887 45.42 -8.19 8.25
N GLU A 888 46.32 -8.96 7.66
CA GLU A 888 46.14 -9.57 6.35
C GLU A 888 46.48 -11.05 6.36
N ARG A 889 45.71 -11.85 5.65
CA ARG A 889 45.95 -13.29 5.49
C ARG A 889 46.22 -13.58 4.03
N SER A 890 47.41 -14.11 3.74
CA SER A 890 47.72 -14.65 2.42
C SER A 890 46.88 -15.90 2.18
N LEU A 891 46.12 -15.92 1.08
CA LEU A 891 45.35 -17.07 0.68
C LEU A 891 46.27 -18.08 -0.01
N HIS A 892 46.17 -19.35 0.36
CA HIS A 892 46.88 -20.38 -0.35
C HIS A 892 46.38 -20.47 -1.80
N TYR A 893 47.30 -20.68 -2.73
CA TYR A 893 47.02 -20.53 -4.17
C TYR A 893 45.90 -21.47 -4.69
N GLN A 894 45.66 -22.61 -4.03
CA GLN A 894 44.57 -23.55 -4.34
C GLN A 894 43.26 -23.29 -3.57
N GLU A 895 43.23 -22.35 -2.61
CA GLU A 895 42.00 -22.02 -1.89
C GLU A 895 40.95 -21.48 -2.85
N LYS A 896 39.70 -21.93 -2.69
CA LYS A 896 38.57 -21.45 -3.49
C LYS A 896 38.14 -20.08 -3.00
N VAL A 897 38.00 -19.13 -3.93
CA VAL A 897 37.71 -17.74 -3.58
C VAL A 897 36.24 -17.55 -3.17
N LEU A 898 35.31 -18.27 -3.80
CA LEU A 898 33.88 -18.07 -3.54
C LEU A 898 33.47 -18.31 -2.08
N PRO A 899 33.87 -19.41 -1.41
CA PRO A 899 33.61 -19.60 0.02
C PRO A 899 34.21 -18.48 0.89
N ILE A 900 35.35 -17.91 0.47
CA ILE A 900 36.00 -16.82 1.19
C ILE A 900 35.14 -15.57 1.07
N ILE A 901 34.68 -15.21 -0.13
CA ILE A 901 33.79 -14.06 -0.38
C ILE A 901 32.52 -14.14 0.45
N HIS A 902 31.87 -15.30 0.49
CA HIS A 902 30.67 -15.49 1.33
C HIS A 902 30.95 -15.37 2.82
N SER A 903 32.21 -15.53 3.24
CA SER A 903 32.66 -15.36 4.63
C SER A 903 33.23 -13.97 4.93
N LEU A 904 33.41 -13.11 3.92
CA LEU A 904 33.84 -11.73 4.11
C LEU A 904 32.66 -10.95 4.72
N GLY A 905 32.86 -10.39 5.90
CA GLY A 905 31.98 -9.35 6.42
C GLY A 905 32.29 -8.00 5.76
N THR A 906 31.50 -6.98 6.06
CA THR A 906 31.68 -5.61 5.54
C THR A 906 33.03 -4.96 5.86
N GLU A 907 33.79 -5.51 6.82
CA GLU A 907 35.10 -5.00 7.26
C GLU A 907 36.30 -5.70 6.56
N LYS A 908 36.05 -6.69 5.68
CA LYS A 908 37.11 -7.48 5.03
C LYS A 908 37.05 -7.37 3.51
N ILE A 909 38.20 -7.21 2.88
CA ILE A 909 38.33 -7.05 1.42
C ILE A 909 39.30 -8.09 0.83
N LEU A 910 39.17 -8.33 -0.48
CA LEU A 910 40.15 -9.09 -1.26
C LEU A 910 41.13 -8.15 -1.94
N LEU A 911 42.41 -8.43 -1.75
CA LEU A 911 43.52 -7.63 -2.26
C LEU A 911 44.50 -8.53 -3.02
N VAL A 912 44.84 -8.19 -4.25
CA VAL A 912 45.90 -8.84 -5.02
C VAL A 912 47.13 -7.95 -4.99
N LYS A 913 48.22 -8.41 -4.38
CA LYS A 913 49.46 -7.64 -4.25
C LYS A 913 50.71 -8.50 -4.30
N ARG A 914 51.86 -7.84 -4.44
CA ARG A 914 53.18 -8.48 -4.34
C ARG A 914 53.40 -9.02 -2.92
N ASN A 915 53.71 -10.31 -2.84
CA ASN A 915 54.05 -11.01 -1.62
C ASN A 915 55.58 -11.06 -1.46
N PHE A 916 56.12 -10.08 -0.75
CA PHE A 916 57.57 -9.96 -0.52
C PHE A 916 58.12 -11.01 0.46
N THR A 917 57.29 -11.63 1.30
CA THR A 917 57.72 -12.62 2.30
C THR A 917 57.81 -14.03 1.72
N MET A 918 57.05 -14.34 0.67
CA MET A 918 56.97 -15.68 0.07
C MET A 918 58.34 -16.28 -0.31
N LYS A 919 59.23 -15.49 -0.92
CA LYS A 919 60.58 -15.97 -1.29
C LYS A 919 61.42 -16.40 -0.09
N ALA A 920 61.32 -15.65 1.02
CA ALA A 920 62.02 -15.97 2.25
C ALA A 920 61.43 -17.25 2.89
N MET A 921 60.11 -17.42 2.83
CA MET A 921 59.42 -18.63 3.31
C MET A 921 59.87 -19.87 2.52
N LEU A 922 59.90 -19.79 1.19
CA LEU A 922 60.36 -20.88 0.32
C LEU A 922 61.84 -21.20 0.53
N SER A 923 62.69 -20.18 0.70
CA SER A 923 64.12 -20.36 1.01
C SER A 923 64.35 -21.06 2.36
N TYR A 924 63.54 -20.74 3.37
CA TYR A 924 63.57 -21.41 4.67
C TYR A 924 63.10 -22.88 4.55
N LEU A 925 61.95 -23.13 3.93
CA LEU A 925 61.39 -24.48 3.74
C LEU A 925 62.30 -25.39 2.90
N GLY A 926 63.09 -24.82 1.97
CA GLY A 926 64.09 -25.56 1.21
C GLY A 926 65.35 -25.94 2.00
N LYS A 927 65.63 -25.25 3.12
CA LYS A 927 66.81 -25.50 3.99
C LYS A 927 66.49 -26.33 5.23
N GLU A 928 65.29 -26.17 5.79
CA GLU A 928 64.83 -26.82 7.01
C GLU A 928 63.94 -28.03 6.68
N THR A 929 64.33 -29.22 7.17
CA THR A 929 63.59 -30.48 6.94
C THR A 929 62.64 -30.84 8.08
N LYS A 930 62.55 -30.01 9.13
CA LYS A 930 61.73 -30.29 10.31
C LYS A 930 60.32 -29.75 10.12
N GLY A 931 59.34 -30.66 10.00
CA GLY A 931 57.90 -30.34 9.95
C GLY A 931 57.30 -29.87 11.30
N TRP A 932 58.11 -29.24 12.16
CA TRP A 932 57.71 -28.73 13.47
C TRP A 932 58.60 -27.56 13.88
N ARG A 933 58.08 -26.64 14.72
CA ARG A 933 58.82 -25.47 15.22
C ARG A 933 58.45 -25.19 16.67
N SER A 934 59.40 -24.70 17.47
CA SER A 934 59.13 -24.30 18.86
C SER A 934 59.91 -23.06 19.26
N GLY A 935 59.35 -22.25 20.16
CA GLY A 935 59.97 -21.00 20.59
C GLY A 935 59.17 -20.25 21.64
N VAL A 936 59.84 -19.36 22.37
CA VAL A 936 59.20 -18.43 23.30
C VAL A 936 58.79 -17.18 22.53
N MET A 937 57.56 -16.73 22.71
CA MET A 937 57.07 -15.49 22.09
C MET A 937 56.06 -14.79 23.00
N LYS A 938 55.83 -13.50 22.72
CA LYS A 938 54.91 -12.69 23.49
C LYS A 938 53.47 -12.93 23.03
N PHE A 939 52.64 -13.41 23.94
CA PHE A 939 51.29 -13.88 23.65
C PHE A 939 50.22 -13.10 24.41
N ARG A 940 49.09 -12.85 23.74
CA ARG A 940 47.89 -12.26 24.33
C ARG A 940 46.61 -12.88 23.74
N GLU A 941 45.63 -13.14 24.59
CA GLU A 941 44.30 -13.64 24.23
C GLU A 941 43.24 -12.52 24.25
N GLU A 942 42.30 -12.53 23.31
CA GLU A 942 41.18 -11.58 23.27
C GLU A 942 40.04 -12.03 24.23
N ARG A 943 39.73 -11.22 25.28
CA ARG A 943 38.63 -11.49 26.24
C ARG A 943 37.44 -10.56 25.98
N THR A 944 36.24 -11.12 25.91
CA THR A 944 35.02 -10.50 25.34
C THR A 944 34.35 -9.38 26.14
N LEU A 945 34.75 -9.06 27.38
CA LEU A 945 33.85 -8.25 28.23
C LEU A 945 34.40 -7.06 29.04
N LEU A 946 35.70 -6.80 29.27
CA LEU A 946 36.18 -5.54 29.95
C LEU A 946 37.72 -5.39 30.16
N GLY A 947 38.60 -6.16 29.51
CA GLY A 947 39.99 -6.33 30.00
C GLY A 947 41.12 -5.64 29.22
N CYS A 948 41.80 -4.69 29.86
CA CYS A 948 43.19 -4.32 29.55
C CYS A 948 44.10 -5.51 29.92
N GLY A 949 44.60 -6.27 28.93
CA GLY A 949 45.49 -7.41 29.13
C GLY A 949 46.89 -7.15 28.58
N SER A 950 47.94 -7.50 29.31
CA SER A 950 49.33 -7.40 28.85
C SER A 950 49.76 -8.60 28.00
N PHE A 951 50.80 -8.42 27.18
CA PHE A 951 51.48 -9.54 26.52
C PHE A 951 52.36 -10.27 27.53
N HIS A 952 52.40 -11.60 27.46
CA HIS A 952 53.20 -12.44 28.34
C HIS A 952 54.06 -13.40 27.54
N ASP A 953 55.26 -13.70 28.03
CA ASP A 953 56.10 -14.72 27.41
C ASP A 953 55.47 -16.10 27.60
N ARG A 954 55.33 -16.82 26.49
CA ARG A 954 54.77 -18.17 26.43
C ARG A 954 55.54 -19.01 25.44
N PHE A 955 55.67 -20.29 25.74
CA PHE A 955 56.37 -21.24 24.89
C PHE A 955 55.39 -21.97 23.99
N PHE A 956 55.61 -21.93 22.68
CA PHE A 956 54.77 -22.62 21.70
C PHE A 956 55.54 -23.74 21.04
N VAL A 957 54.83 -24.82 20.74
CA VAL A 957 55.30 -25.92 19.90
C VAL A 957 54.27 -26.15 18.81
N LEU A 958 54.65 -25.89 17.57
CA LEU A 958 53.92 -26.24 16.37
C LEU A 958 54.43 -27.60 15.88
N SER A 959 53.56 -28.60 15.92
CA SER A 959 53.79 -29.95 15.39
C SER A 959 52.99 -30.16 14.10
N ASP A 960 53.24 -31.30 13.43
CA ASP A 960 52.60 -31.76 12.19
C ASP A 960 51.05 -31.70 12.15
N SER A 961 50.40 -31.62 13.31
CA SER A 961 48.94 -31.69 13.45
C SER A 961 48.37 -30.64 14.41
N SER A 962 49.16 -30.19 15.39
CA SER A 962 48.68 -29.31 16.45
C SER A 962 49.64 -28.19 16.82
N LEU A 963 49.08 -27.04 17.20
CA LEU A 963 49.76 -25.94 17.88
C LEU A 963 49.51 -26.09 19.38
N ARG A 964 50.58 -26.19 20.17
CA ARG A 964 50.52 -26.36 21.62
C ARG A 964 51.13 -25.18 22.33
N LEU A 965 50.40 -24.65 23.30
CA LEU A 965 50.82 -23.57 24.20
C LEU A 965 51.26 -24.16 25.54
N PHE A 966 52.43 -23.74 26.01
CA PHE A 966 52.99 -24.07 27.32
C PHE A 966 53.25 -22.81 28.11
N LYS A 967 53.07 -22.89 29.44
CA LYS A 967 53.31 -21.78 30.35
C LYS A 967 54.79 -21.36 30.34
N GLU A 968 55.70 -22.34 30.38
CA GLU A 968 57.16 -22.18 30.40
C GLU A 968 57.83 -23.35 29.65
N VAL A 969 59.08 -23.19 29.20
CA VAL A 969 59.83 -24.19 28.42
C VAL A 969 59.94 -25.55 29.14
N GLN A 970 60.01 -25.55 30.47
CA GLN A 970 60.14 -26.76 31.31
C GLN A 970 58.79 -27.46 31.60
N SER A 971 57.67 -26.93 31.09
CA SER A 971 56.33 -27.49 31.34
C SER A 971 56.12 -28.81 30.59
N ILE A 972 55.74 -29.86 31.31
CA ILE A 972 55.56 -31.21 30.75
C ILE A 972 54.20 -31.36 30.03
N ARG A 973 53.17 -30.58 30.41
CA ARG A 973 51.82 -30.64 29.83
C ARG A 973 51.45 -29.31 29.15
N PRO A 974 50.85 -29.34 27.94
CA PRO A 974 50.38 -28.14 27.28
C PRO A 974 49.19 -27.54 28.05
N GLU A 975 49.18 -26.22 28.17
CA GLU A 975 48.05 -25.46 28.72
C GLU A 975 46.86 -25.52 27.75
N ARG A 976 47.14 -25.42 26.45
CA ARG A 976 46.15 -25.52 25.37
C ARG A 976 46.75 -26.15 24.12
N GLU A 977 45.90 -26.80 23.34
CA GLU A 977 46.25 -27.44 22.09
C GLU A 977 45.17 -27.17 21.05
N TRP A 978 45.58 -26.78 19.85
CA TRP A 978 44.69 -26.48 18.74
C TRP A 978 45.08 -27.27 17.49
N PRO A 979 44.14 -27.88 16.77
CA PRO A 979 44.42 -28.48 15.47
C PRO A 979 44.86 -27.41 14.46
N VAL A 980 46.02 -27.57 13.83
CA VAL A 980 46.58 -26.54 12.92
C VAL A 980 45.67 -26.30 11.71
N LYS A 981 44.96 -27.34 11.24
CA LYS A 981 44.03 -27.25 10.11
C LYS A 981 42.80 -26.37 10.36
N SER A 982 42.43 -26.14 11.62
CA SER A 982 41.26 -25.32 11.97
C SER A 982 41.62 -23.86 12.27
N LEU A 983 42.90 -23.49 12.18
CA LEU A 983 43.38 -22.15 12.50
C LEU A 983 43.55 -21.30 11.24
N LYS A 984 43.05 -20.07 11.26
CA LYS A 984 43.37 -19.04 10.27
C LYS A 984 44.49 -18.17 10.82
N VAL A 985 45.52 -17.95 10.01
CA VAL A 985 46.72 -17.19 10.39
C VAL A 985 46.74 -15.89 9.61
N TYR A 986 46.73 -14.77 10.33
CA TYR A 986 46.84 -13.42 9.77
C TYR A 986 48.18 -12.80 10.17
N GLU A 987 48.86 -12.16 9.23
CA GLU A 987 49.98 -11.28 9.47
C GLU A 987 49.48 -9.95 10.05
N GLY A 988 50.15 -9.45 11.08
CA GLY A 988 49.79 -8.22 11.77
C GLY A 988 49.04 -8.44 13.09
N ILE A 989 49.04 -7.39 13.92
CA ILE A 989 48.31 -7.31 15.19
C ILE A 989 47.68 -5.93 15.30
N LYS A 990 46.47 -5.89 15.83
CA LYS A 990 45.71 -4.67 16.05
C LYS A 990 46.48 -3.63 16.87
N ALA A 991 46.72 -2.45 16.28
CA ALA A 991 47.52 -1.38 16.88
C ALA A 991 47.05 -0.96 18.29
N ARG A 992 45.73 -0.98 18.55
CA ARG A 992 45.15 -0.63 19.87
C ARG A 992 45.63 -1.53 21.01
N LEU A 993 46.13 -2.73 20.71
CA LEU A 993 46.62 -3.67 21.70
C LEU A 993 48.04 -3.34 22.20
N ARG A 994 48.70 -2.34 21.59
CA ARG A 994 50.08 -1.91 21.88
C ARG A 994 51.04 -3.10 21.88
N PRO A 995 51.19 -3.78 20.72
CA PRO A 995 52.06 -4.94 20.65
C PRO A 995 53.52 -4.54 20.98
N PRO A 996 54.25 -5.39 21.72
CA PRO A 996 55.63 -5.13 22.14
C PRO A 996 56.62 -5.06 20.98
N THR A 997 56.30 -5.65 19.84
CA THR A 997 57.09 -5.59 18.60
C THR A 997 56.16 -5.36 17.41
N ARG A 998 56.72 -4.89 16.29
CA ARG A 998 55.98 -4.74 15.03
C ARG A 998 55.79 -6.05 14.26
N TRP A 999 56.52 -7.10 14.65
CA TRP A 999 56.46 -8.42 14.03
C TRP A 999 55.43 -9.25 14.77
N GLY A 1000 54.22 -9.28 14.23
CA GLY A 1000 53.06 -9.85 14.89
C GLY A 1000 52.24 -10.73 13.98
N MET A 1001 51.64 -11.77 14.55
CA MET A 1001 50.72 -12.67 13.88
C MET A 1001 49.47 -12.84 14.74
N THR A 1002 48.31 -12.85 14.10
CA THR A 1002 47.01 -13.09 14.72
C THR A 1002 46.48 -14.46 14.30
N ILE A 1003 46.26 -15.34 15.27
CA ILE A 1003 45.65 -16.66 15.05
C ILE A 1003 44.17 -16.57 15.42
N VAL A 1004 43.32 -17.05 14.52
CA VAL A 1004 41.87 -17.11 14.70
C VAL A 1004 41.39 -18.55 14.60
N SER A 1005 40.62 -19.01 15.59
CA SER A 1005 39.88 -20.27 15.53
C SER A 1005 38.39 -19.95 15.48
N GLU A 1006 37.66 -20.62 14.59
CA GLU A 1006 36.20 -20.56 14.50
C GLU A 1006 35.61 -21.85 15.08
N ASP A 1007 34.72 -21.74 16.05
CA ASP A 1007 33.98 -22.89 16.64
C ASP A 1007 32.70 -23.20 15.84
N ASP A 1008 32.11 -24.39 15.99
CA ASP A 1008 30.91 -24.88 15.28
C ASP A 1008 29.68 -23.96 15.46
N ARG A 1009 29.71 -23.08 16.47
CA ARG A 1009 28.71 -22.03 16.76
C ARG A 1009 29.04 -20.66 16.17
N LYS A 1010 30.02 -20.57 15.26
CA LYS A 1010 30.56 -19.34 14.64
C LYS A 1010 31.08 -18.28 15.63
N GLN A 1011 31.48 -18.68 16.85
CA GLN A 1011 32.21 -17.78 17.74
C GLN A 1011 33.71 -17.85 17.40
N SER A 1012 34.30 -16.72 17.03
CA SER A 1012 35.73 -16.64 16.73
C SER A 1012 36.54 -16.27 17.98
N GLN A 1013 37.50 -17.12 18.33
CA GLN A 1013 38.51 -16.83 19.35
C GLN A 1013 39.78 -16.34 18.66
N ARG A 1014 40.41 -15.29 19.24
CA ARG A 1014 41.60 -14.67 18.69
C ARG A 1014 42.77 -14.68 19.67
N TRP A 1015 43.95 -14.94 19.12
CA TRP A 1015 45.21 -14.90 19.83
C TRP A 1015 46.26 -14.10 19.06
N TYR A 1016 47.03 -13.30 19.77
CA TYR A 1016 48.04 -12.40 19.21
C TYR A 1016 49.43 -12.85 19.66
N MET A 1017 50.32 -13.05 18.70
CA MET A 1017 51.68 -13.56 18.90
C MET A 1017 52.70 -12.57 18.33
N CYS A 1018 53.59 -12.06 19.18
CA CYS A 1018 54.64 -11.13 18.81
C CYS A 1018 56.02 -11.81 18.84
N PHE A 1019 56.78 -11.60 17.77
CA PHE A 1019 58.11 -12.16 17.55
C PHE A 1019 59.18 -11.10 17.72
N GLU A 1020 60.40 -11.51 18.09
CA GLU A 1020 61.52 -10.60 18.28
C GLU A 1020 62.06 -10.07 16.94
N THR A 1021 62.07 -10.91 15.90
CA THR A 1021 62.59 -10.56 14.58
C THR A 1021 61.59 -10.91 13.48
N GLN A 1022 61.70 -10.21 12.35
CA GLN A 1022 60.90 -10.48 11.15
C GLN A 1022 61.17 -11.87 10.59
N ILE A 1023 62.44 -12.30 10.63
CA ILE A 1023 62.87 -13.62 10.15
C ILE A 1023 62.14 -14.70 10.94
N ASP A 1024 62.15 -14.62 12.28
CA ASP A 1024 61.46 -15.59 13.13
C ASP A 1024 59.95 -15.67 12.80
N MET A 1025 59.28 -14.53 12.66
CA MET A 1025 57.87 -14.49 12.23
C MET A 1025 57.64 -15.18 10.87
N ILE A 1026 58.48 -14.90 9.87
CA ILE A 1026 58.39 -15.51 8.53
C ILE A 1026 58.58 -17.02 8.60
N GLU A 1027 59.54 -17.51 9.40
CA GLU A 1027 59.80 -18.94 9.55
C GLU A 1027 58.63 -19.66 10.26
N TRP A 1028 58.01 -19.03 11.26
CA TRP A 1028 56.77 -19.52 11.88
C TRP A 1028 55.63 -19.59 10.86
N MET A 1029 55.41 -18.53 10.09
CA MET A 1029 54.37 -18.48 9.05
C MET A 1029 54.60 -19.55 7.97
N ALA A 1030 55.85 -19.74 7.55
CA ALA A 1030 56.24 -20.76 6.57
C ALA A 1030 55.95 -22.17 7.09
N THR A 1031 56.25 -22.42 8.36
CA THR A 1031 55.99 -23.71 9.00
C THR A 1031 54.48 -23.96 9.14
N PHE A 1032 53.68 -22.94 9.50
CA PHE A 1032 52.22 -23.02 9.55
C PHE A 1032 51.62 -23.38 8.18
N MET A 1033 51.95 -22.62 7.14
CA MET A 1033 51.43 -22.88 5.79
C MET A 1033 51.87 -24.25 5.27
N SER A 1034 53.12 -24.64 5.50
CA SER A 1034 53.62 -25.97 5.13
C SER A 1034 52.84 -27.09 5.82
N ILE A 1035 52.54 -26.99 7.11
CA ILE A 1035 51.76 -28.01 7.82
C ILE A 1035 50.31 -28.04 7.33
N GLN A 1036 49.67 -26.89 7.13
CA GLN A 1036 48.28 -26.79 6.65
C GLN A 1036 48.11 -27.41 5.26
N HIS A 1037 49.12 -27.26 4.40
CA HIS A 1037 49.08 -27.67 2.99
C HIS A 1037 50.05 -28.82 2.65
N LYS A 1038 50.55 -29.55 3.66
CA LYS A 1038 51.46 -30.71 3.50
C LYS A 1038 52.70 -30.41 2.64
N GLY A 1039 53.33 -29.26 2.83
CA GLY A 1039 54.52 -28.81 2.09
C GLY A 1039 54.22 -28.14 0.75
N ASN A 1040 52.99 -28.22 0.25
CA ASN A 1040 52.58 -27.55 -0.97
C ASN A 1040 52.23 -26.08 -0.65
N VAL A 1041 53.21 -25.16 -0.69
CA VAL A 1041 53.01 -23.76 -0.26
C VAL A 1041 52.89 -22.79 -1.45
N TRP A 1042 53.50 -23.11 -2.59
CA TRP A 1042 53.55 -22.25 -3.77
C TRP A 1042 53.41 -23.08 -5.06
N PRO A 1043 52.74 -22.59 -6.11
CA PRO A 1043 52.65 -23.32 -7.37
C PRO A 1043 54.01 -23.39 -8.08
N GLU A 1044 54.36 -24.57 -8.60
CA GLU A 1044 55.63 -24.80 -9.30
C GLU A 1044 55.67 -24.19 -10.72
N GLU A 1045 54.50 -23.95 -11.34
CA GLU A 1045 54.39 -23.38 -12.68
C GLU A 1045 53.22 -22.36 -12.72
N TYR A 1046 53.52 -21.05 -12.77
CA TYR A 1046 52.53 -20.02 -13.10
C TYR A 1046 52.28 -19.92 -14.63
N THR A 1047 52.94 -20.76 -15.43
CA THR A 1047 53.19 -20.59 -16.87
C THR A 1047 52.30 -21.42 -17.81
N GLN A 1048 51.27 -22.12 -17.33
CA GLN A 1048 50.35 -22.87 -18.20
C GLN A 1048 48.88 -22.48 -17.97
N VAL A 1049 48.52 -21.27 -18.37
CA VAL A 1049 47.13 -20.91 -18.67
C VAL A 1049 47.14 -20.11 -19.97
N GLU A 1050 47.06 -20.82 -21.10
CA GLU A 1050 46.62 -20.24 -22.39
C GLU A 1050 45.10 -20.21 -22.47
#